data_AF-A0A2N9LM13-F1
#
_entry.id   AF-A0A2N9LM13-F1
#
_cell.length_a   1.000
_cell.length_b   1.000
_cell.length_c   1.000
_cell.angle_alpha   90.00
_cell.angle_beta   90.00
_cell.angle_gamma   90.00
#
_symmetry.space_group_name_H-M   'P 1'
#
loop_
_entity.id
_entity.type
_entity.pdbx_description
1 polymer ?
#
loop_
_entity_poly.entity_id
_entity_poly.type
_entity_poly.pdbx_seq_one_letter_code
_entity_poly.pdbx_strand_id
1 'polypeptide(L)'
;MLTAIFRFEFARHIRAISTYIYFAVFFAAAFVAMAGTGGAISDSLIDLGEGKVLVNSPYILHNVITLFGYFGMLVMAAVAGRAAYQDFETGSDTFLFSYPIRKTEYLAGRFLEASAILVLIFTSIGLGAYAATWLPGMDAVRLGPNRFLAYAMPYVTSIIPNILLMCAIFFSLGALSRKANAVYLGNVLLVTGYLIAATLTGDIENRWVASLVDPFGNEAGDRLTQYWTVAEKNVRLVGLEGLLLWNRVLWLGVGAALVAFTWWKFRLALRGAGSKAAGRVEVPEAPAPRSVTHDFSHAAALRALFRLTWLNFTETVKNIYFIAIVLAGILVVGFAGRSLSDWYGTPTYPVTYQTMAIAGGSFAIFMLILITLYSGELVWRERDAKTNELVDALPLPRWTVFLAKMLALFLIPTLLQTVLMLAGMGVQLSKGYTRLEPLLYVKELLGLQLIGYLLTCVLALTVQTLVNHKYRGHFVMVVYYLCATFMGRLGFEQHIYNYGSGTGHIYSDMNGFGFFLRPELLFNAYWACAAVLLALLANLFWVQGLATDWHWRLRMARLRFHRPAAALLLAAGAAFAGQGAFILYNTHVLHRYQTTWQHDEKAKRYEKQYRKYIGIPQPRITATNVAIDLYPSQGRFRAHGTYQIANKYGRPIDQVLVTQRFDDDWQIHRMQFSFPAELQTQDRDAGLRIYRLPQALPPGATGSMDFDIEFAPRGFSNGGVSTLVVENGTFLNYESFPDFGYQEGAELSEDAVRRKHGLAPKPRMYDIDDPVARMRNDTSHSSDWVSLDATISTDPDQIAIAPGELVREWSEGPRRFFEYRTRGKALNFFCAVSARYRVVRDKWNDVDLGIYYHPGHEYNLSKMMQGLKDALTYCTKNFSPYQNKTIRILEFPRYSSFAQSFLASVPYSESIGFRSRLSVLRHGSRSGPPVVGPPGSWGGRARLCHRFRVAGRVHGTDGDEEGIRPGAHAALSQVRVSSTRWTNTSTAAATKRRRRCPWSAPKARTTFTTIRAAWCSMRCRIISARRTSTAPCARMWRRWRGRSRLTPQRKNWRQNCAR
;
A
#
# COMPACT_ATOMS: atom_id res chain seq x y z
N MET A 1 -40.42 -11.90 26.99
CA MET A 1 -39.57 -10.68 27.01
C MET A 1 -38.43 -10.67 25.99
N LEU A 2 -37.71 -11.77 25.70
CA LEU A 2 -36.54 -11.79 24.79
C LEU A 2 -36.72 -10.97 23.50
N THR A 3 -37.81 -11.18 22.76
CA THR A 3 -38.10 -10.48 21.49
C THR A 3 -38.36 -8.98 21.64
N ALA A 4 -38.82 -8.52 22.80
CA ALA A 4 -39.00 -7.10 23.11
C ALA A 4 -37.64 -6.43 23.40
N ILE A 5 -36.77 -7.10 24.18
CA ILE A 5 -35.40 -6.64 24.46
C ILE A 5 -34.62 -6.50 23.14
N PHE A 6 -34.62 -7.55 22.31
CA PHE A 6 -34.00 -7.54 20.98
C PHE A 6 -34.52 -6.37 20.12
N ARG A 7 -35.85 -6.22 19.97
CA ARG A 7 -36.43 -5.15 19.14
C ARG A 7 -36.12 -3.75 19.66
N PHE A 8 -36.11 -3.53 20.97
CA PHE A 8 -35.78 -2.25 21.59
C PHE A 8 -34.32 -1.86 21.34
N GLU A 9 -33.39 -2.77 21.64
CA GLU A 9 -31.95 -2.53 21.47
C GLU A 9 -31.59 -2.35 19.99
N PHE A 10 -32.11 -3.20 19.10
CA PHE A 10 -31.87 -3.13 17.65
C PHE A 10 -32.38 -1.81 17.06
N ALA A 11 -33.58 -1.35 17.46
CA ALA A 11 -34.12 -0.06 17.05
C ALA A 11 -33.33 1.14 17.62
N ARG A 12 -32.68 0.97 18.78
CA ARG A 12 -31.79 1.98 19.39
C ARG A 12 -30.46 2.06 18.64
N HIS A 13 -29.82 0.94 18.31
CA HIS A 13 -28.59 0.92 17.51
C HIS A 13 -28.81 1.34 16.06
N ILE A 14 -29.93 1.00 15.40
CA ILE A 14 -30.27 1.54 14.07
C ILE A 14 -30.51 3.05 14.07
N ARG A 15 -30.80 3.68 15.23
CA ARG A 15 -30.88 5.14 15.36
C ARG A 15 -29.54 5.79 15.76
N ALA A 16 -28.51 5.01 16.07
CA ALA A 16 -27.21 5.52 16.49
C ALA A 16 -26.35 5.92 15.27
N ILE A 17 -25.81 7.15 15.30
CA ILE A 17 -24.95 7.69 14.22
C ILE A 17 -23.70 6.81 14.00
N SER A 18 -23.19 6.17 15.06
CA SER A 18 -22.06 5.23 14.99
C SER A 18 -22.30 4.08 14.01
N THR A 19 -23.52 3.54 13.94
CA THR A 19 -23.87 2.41 13.08
C THR A 19 -23.74 2.78 11.60
N TYR A 20 -24.23 3.97 11.22
CA TYR A 20 -24.06 4.50 9.86
C TYR A 20 -22.62 4.89 9.56
N ILE A 21 -21.85 5.38 10.54
CA ILE A 21 -20.41 5.65 10.39
C ILE A 21 -19.67 4.35 10.08
N TYR A 22 -19.86 3.28 10.85
CA TYR A 22 -19.20 2.00 10.58
C TYR A 22 -19.62 1.42 9.23
N PHE A 23 -20.92 1.46 8.90
CA PHE A 23 -21.42 1.03 7.58
C PHE A 23 -20.76 1.83 6.45
N ALA A 24 -20.66 3.17 6.56
CA ALA A 24 -20.06 4.01 5.53
C ALA A 24 -18.54 3.78 5.38
N VAL A 25 -17.80 3.55 6.47
CA VAL A 25 -16.37 3.23 6.41
C VAL A 25 -16.13 1.90 5.71
N PHE A 26 -16.85 0.84 6.08
CA PHE A 26 -16.68 -0.47 5.45
C PHE A 26 -17.21 -0.52 4.01
N PHE A 27 -18.28 0.20 3.70
CA PHE A 27 -18.73 0.42 2.31
C PHE A 27 -17.63 1.08 1.48
N ALA A 28 -17.09 2.22 1.95
CA ALA A 28 -16.09 2.98 1.21
C ALA A 28 -14.78 2.21 1.04
N ALA A 29 -14.32 1.50 2.07
CA ALA A 29 -13.09 0.70 2.01
C ALA A 29 -13.20 -0.45 1.00
N ALA A 30 -14.30 -1.20 1.03
CA ALA A 30 -14.55 -2.29 0.08
C ALA A 30 -14.78 -1.78 -1.35
N PHE A 31 -15.48 -0.64 -1.50
CA PHE A 31 -15.68 0.03 -2.78
C PHE A 31 -14.35 0.46 -3.42
N VAL A 32 -13.48 1.14 -2.66
CA VAL A 32 -12.19 1.62 -3.16
C VAL A 32 -11.23 0.46 -3.46
N ALA A 33 -11.21 -0.61 -2.65
CA ALA A 33 -10.39 -1.79 -2.93
C ALA A 33 -10.80 -2.48 -4.25
N MET A 34 -12.09 -2.68 -4.46
CA MET A 34 -12.62 -3.29 -5.70
C MET A 34 -12.46 -2.37 -6.93
N ALA A 35 -12.53 -1.05 -6.75
CA ALA A 35 -12.22 -0.08 -7.82
C ALA A 35 -10.72 -0.06 -8.19
N GLY A 36 -9.82 -0.31 -7.23
CA GLY A 36 -8.38 -0.51 -7.46
C GLY A 36 -8.08 -1.79 -8.23
N THR A 37 -8.44 -2.94 -7.66
CA THR A 37 -8.32 -4.26 -8.31
C THR A 37 -9.01 -4.27 -9.70
N GLY A 38 -10.07 -3.47 -9.88
CA GLY A 38 -10.79 -3.28 -11.14
C GLY A 38 -10.16 -2.37 -12.20
N GLY A 39 -9.03 -1.73 -11.93
CA GLY A 39 -8.33 -0.82 -12.87
C GLY A 39 -8.97 0.57 -13.05
N ALA A 40 -10.12 0.83 -12.39
CA ALA A 40 -10.72 2.16 -12.36
C ALA A 40 -9.79 3.16 -11.64
N ILE A 41 -9.10 2.69 -10.59
CA ILE A 41 -8.06 3.42 -9.87
C ILE A 41 -6.71 2.75 -10.20
N SER A 42 -5.82 3.46 -10.92
CA SER A 42 -4.49 2.96 -11.32
C SER A 42 -3.52 2.85 -10.12
N ASP A 43 -2.41 2.11 -10.27
CA ASP A 43 -1.34 1.94 -9.27
C ASP A 43 -1.80 1.53 -7.87
N SER A 44 -2.80 0.64 -7.77
CA SER A 44 -3.28 0.14 -6.48
C SER A 44 -2.28 -0.82 -5.82
N LEU A 45 -1.70 -0.42 -4.68
CA LEU A 45 -1.05 -1.30 -3.68
C LEU A 45 -1.99 -2.42 -3.14
N ILE A 46 -3.24 -2.46 -3.61
CA ILE A 46 -4.30 -3.40 -3.29
C ILE A 46 -4.90 -3.91 -4.61
N ASP A 47 -4.05 -4.42 -5.52
CA ASP A 47 -4.56 -5.41 -6.50
C ASP A 47 -4.63 -6.76 -5.79
N LEU A 48 -5.83 -7.11 -5.34
CA LEU A 48 -6.14 -8.39 -4.71
C LEU A 48 -6.44 -9.48 -5.76
N GLY A 49 -6.23 -9.19 -7.04
CA GLY A 49 -6.37 -10.12 -8.14
C GLY A 49 -5.04 -10.42 -8.82
N GLU A 50 -4.72 -11.70 -8.92
CA GLU A 50 -3.81 -12.19 -9.98
C GLU A 50 -4.36 -11.70 -11.33
N GLY A 51 -3.55 -11.02 -12.16
CA GLY A 51 -4.03 -10.17 -13.28
C GLY A 51 -4.87 -10.81 -14.41
N LYS A 52 -5.21 -12.10 -14.32
CA LYS A 52 -6.15 -12.83 -15.21
C LYS A 52 -7.40 -13.35 -14.48
N VAL A 53 -7.49 -13.16 -13.17
CA VAL A 53 -8.66 -13.45 -12.33
C VAL A 53 -9.63 -12.26 -12.41
N LEU A 54 -10.92 -12.55 -12.52
CA LEU A 54 -11.99 -11.57 -12.63
C LEU A 54 -12.20 -10.88 -11.27
N VAL A 55 -12.41 -9.57 -11.30
CA VAL A 55 -12.44 -8.69 -10.11
C VAL A 55 -13.58 -9.05 -9.17
N ASN A 56 -14.73 -9.43 -9.72
CA ASN A 56 -15.90 -9.96 -9.00
C ASN A 56 -15.99 -11.49 -9.05
N SER A 57 -14.85 -12.18 -9.23
CA SER A 57 -14.76 -13.63 -9.05
C SER A 57 -15.11 -14.04 -7.61
N PRO A 58 -15.58 -15.27 -7.37
CA PRO A 58 -15.79 -15.76 -6.01
C PRO A 58 -14.52 -15.76 -5.15
N TYR A 59 -13.34 -15.94 -5.76
CA TYR A 59 -12.05 -15.88 -5.08
C TYR A 59 -11.74 -14.47 -4.57
N ILE A 60 -11.74 -13.45 -5.44
CA ILE A 60 -11.45 -12.07 -5.03
C ILE A 60 -12.55 -11.54 -4.08
N LEU A 61 -13.83 -11.84 -4.35
CA LEU A 61 -14.91 -11.47 -3.43
C LEU A 61 -14.79 -12.13 -2.06
N HIS A 62 -14.32 -13.38 -1.97
CA HIS A 62 -13.99 -13.98 -0.67
C HIS A 62 -12.90 -13.18 0.04
N ASN A 63 -11.75 -12.99 -0.61
CA ASN A 63 -10.58 -12.34 -0.01
C ASN A 63 -10.85 -10.88 0.39
N VAL A 64 -11.56 -10.10 -0.45
CA VAL A 64 -11.97 -8.72 -0.12
C VAL A 64 -12.92 -8.71 1.07
N ILE A 65 -13.91 -9.61 1.10
CA ILE A 65 -14.91 -9.62 2.18
C ILE A 65 -14.28 -10.09 3.51
N THR A 66 -13.45 -11.14 3.50
CA THR A 66 -12.77 -11.62 4.71
C THR A 66 -11.76 -10.62 5.26
N LEU A 67 -10.96 -9.97 4.41
CA LEU A 67 -9.97 -8.96 4.80
C LEU A 67 -10.63 -7.80 5.58
N PHE A 68 -11.71 -7.23 5.05
CA PHE A 68 -12.43 -6.18 5.75
C PHE A 68 -13.24 -6.69 6.96
N GLY A 69 -13.71 -7.94 6.94
CA GLY A 69 -14.29 -8.62 8.09
C GLY A 69 -13.32 -8.79 9.27
N TYR A 70 -12.04 -9.05 8.98
CA TYR A 70 -10.97 -9.11 9.98
C TYR A 70 -10.71 -7.72 10.61
N PHE A 71 -10.52 -6.66 9.80
CA PHE A 71 -10.43 -5.28 10.32
C PHE A 71 -11.71 -4.85 11.08
N GLY A 72 -12.84 -5.45 10.73
CA GLY A 72 -14.11 -5.36 11.46
C GLY A 72 -14.04 -5.71 12.95
N MET A 73 -13.06 -6.49 13.40
CA MET A 73 -12.92 -6.93 14.79
C MET A 73 -12.95 -5.79 15.82
N LEU A 74 -12.35 -4.64 15.51
CA LEU A 74 -12.37 -3.46 16.40
C LEU A 74 -13.80 -2.94 16.63
N VAL A 75 -14.67 -3.04 15.62
CA VAL A 75 -16.09 -2.68 15.70
C VAL A 75 -16.90 -3.80 16.35
N MET A 76 -16.55 -5.07 16.13
CA MET A 76 -17.16 -6.21 16.84
C MET A 76 -16.98 -6.07 18.36
N ALA A 77 -15.78 -5.69 18.82
CA ALA A 77 -15.51 -5.41 20.23
C ALA A 77 -16.35 -4.24 20.76
N ALA A 78 -16.40 -3.12 20.02
CA ALA A 78 -17.13 -1.92 20.44
C ALA A 78 -18.65 -2.14 20.56
N VAL A 79 -19.26 -2.90 19.64
CA VAL A 79 -20.71 -3.17 19.66
C VAL A 79 -21.04 -4.27 20.67
N ALA A 80 -20.44 -5.46 20.55
CA ALA A 80 -20.82 -6.62 21.35
C ALA A 80 -20.44 -6.48 22.84
N GLY A 81 -19.29 -5.85 23.12
CA GLY A 81 -18.93 -5.53 24.50
C GLY A 81 -19.87 -4.51 25.13
N ARG A 82 -20.19 -3.42 24.42
CA ARG A 82 -21.07 -2.36 24.95
C ARG A 82 -22.49 -2.88 25.22
N ALA A 83 -23.05 -3.70 24.32
CA ALA A 83 -24.34 -4.35 24.56
C ALA A 83 -24.37 -5.15 25.88
N ALA A 84 -23.23 -5.72 26.30
CA ALA A 84 -23.11 -6.45 27.55
C ALA A 84 -22.90 -5.56 28.79
N TYR A 85 -22.08 -4.50 28.71
CA TYR A 85 -21.69 -3.71 29.89
C TYR A 85 -22.47 -2.40 30.10
N GLN A 86 -23.16 -1.87 29.09
CA GLN A 86 -23.72 -0.50 29.10
C GLN A 86 -24.61 -0.18 30.32
N ASP A 87 -25.40 -1.13 30.81
CA ASP A 87 -26.32 -0.90 31.95
C ASP A 87 -25.55 -0.61 33.24
N PHE A 88 -24.35 -1.18 33.39
CA PHE A 88 -23.46 -0.93 34.52
C PHE A 88 -22.67 0.38 34.36
N GLU A 89 -22.49 0.86 33.14
CA GLU A 89 -21.88 2.17 32.81
C GLU A 89 -22.87 3.32 33.05
N THR A 90 -24.16 3.12 32.74
CA THR A 90 -25.23 4.12 32.95
C THR A 90 -25.95 4.00 34.30
N GLY A 91 -25.62 3.01 35.13
CA GLY A 91 -26.34 2.72 36.39
C GLY A 91 -27.78 2.24 36.20
N SER A 92 -28.13 1.84 34.98
CA SER A 92 -29.48 1.36 34.61
C SER A 92 -29.73 -0.11 34.95
N ASP A 93 -28.68 -0.86 35.33
CA ASP A 93 -28.77 -2.26 35.77
C ASP A 93 -29.73 -2.42 36.95
N THR A 94 -29.71 -1.47 37.88
CA THR A 94 -30.54 -1.40 39.08
C THR A 94 -32.03 -1.29 38.75
N PHE A 95 -32.38 -0.62 37.63
CA PHE A 95 -33.76 -0.50 37.14
C PHE A 95 -34.17 -1.69 36.26
N LEU A 96 -33.25 -2.24 35.46
CA LEU A 96 -33.56 -3.37 34.57
C LEU A 96 -33.64 -4.72 35.30
N PHE A 97 -32.91 -4.89 36.40
CA PHE A 97 -32.87 -6.15 37.17
C PHE A 97 -34.01 -6.27 38.21
N SER A 98 -34.85 -5.24 38.39
CA SER A 98 -36.05 -5.31 39.23
C SER A 98 -37.30 -5.78 38.47
N TYR A 99 -37.29 -5.75 37.13
CA TYR A 99 -38.33 -6.36 36.30
C TYR A 99 -38.21 -7.90 36.29
N PRO A 100 -39.32 -8.64 36.07
CA PRO A 100 -39.33 -10.10 36.00
C PRO A 100 -38.76 -10.65 34.67
N ILE A 101 -37.52 -10.27 34.35
CA ILE A 101 -36.79 -10.68 33.14
C ILE A 101 -35.96 -11.93 33.45
N ARG A 102 -36.14 -13.01 32.70
CA ARG A 102 -35.34 -14.24 32.89
C ARG A 102 -33.91 -14.03 32.39
N LYS A 103 -32.94 -14.68 33.05
CA LYS A 103 -31.51 -14.69 32.71
C LYS A 103 -31.22 -14.98 31.22
N THR A 104 -31.94 -15.96 30.67
CA THR A 104 -31.87 -16.33 29.25
C THR A 104 -32.33 -15.19 28.34
N GLU A 105 -33.43 -14.53 28.67
CA GLU A 105 -34.04 -13.48 27.85
C GLU A 105 -33.19 -12.21 27.78
N TYR A 106 -32.60 -11.81 28.92
CA TYR A 106 -31.68 -10.68 28.98
C TYR A 106 -30.40 -10.94 28.16
N LEU A 107 -29.71 -12.06 28.41
CA LEU A 107 -28.44 -12.36 27.75
C LEU A 107 -28.63 -12.68 26.26
N ALA A 108 -29.54 -13.58 25.89
CA ALA A 108 -29.74 -13.97 24.50
C ALA A 108 -30.35 -12.85 23.65
N GLY A 109 -31.27 -12.05 24.23
CA GLY A 109 -31.84 -10.89 23.53
C GLY A 109 -30.78 -9.89 23.08
N ARG A 110 -29.79 -9.61 23.93
CA ARG A 110 -28.68 -8.69 23.62
C ARG A 110 -27.56 -9.31 22.80
N PHE A 111 -27.24 -10.59 23.02
CA PHE A 111 -26.25 -11.30 22.20
C PHE A 111 -26.69 -11.41 20.74
N LEU A 112 -27.96 -11.79 20.50
CA LEU A 112 -28.54 -11.86 19.16
C LEU A 112 -28.64 -10.47 18.52
N GLU A 113 -28.95 -9.43 19.29
CA GLU A 113 -29.05 -8.06 18.81
C GLU A 113 -27.70 -7.50 18.35
N ALA A 114 -26.66 -7.59 19.19
CA ALA A 114 -25.31 -7.17 18.83
C ALA A 114 -24.79 -7.94 17.59
N SER A 115 -25.06 -9.25 17.51
CA SER A 115 -24.72 -10.07 16.35
C SER A 115 -25.45 -9.62 15.08
N ALA A 116 -26.75 -9.33 15.17
CA ALA A 116 -27.56 -8.84 14.05
C ALA A 116 -27.15 -7.45 13.57
N ILE A 117 -26.81 -6.53 14.49
CA ILE A 117 -26.26 -5.21 14.15
C ILE A 117 -24.89 -5.35 13.46
N LEU A 118 -24.02 -6.25 13.91
CA LEU A 118 -22.71 -6.45 13.28
C LEU A 118 -22.82 -7.10 11.89
N VAL A 119 -23.73 -8.06 11.70
CA VAL A 119 -24.05 -8.58 10.36
C VAL A 119 -24.55 -7.46 9.46
N LEU A 120 -25.49 -6.63 9.93
CA LEU A 120 -25.99 -5.46 9.19
C LEU A 120 -24.87 -4.49 8.81
N ILE A 121 -23.99 -4.13 9.76
CA ILE A 121 -22.84 -3.26 9.49
C ILE A 121 -21.93 -3.89 8.43
N PHE A 122 -21.61 -5.19 8.50
CA PHE A 122 -20.72 -5.83 7.52
C PHE A 122 -21.38 -6.18 6.18
N THR A 123 -22.71 -6.11 6.02
CA THR A 123 -23.34 -6.14 4.67
C THR A 123 -22.83 -4.99 3.78
N SER A 124 -22.39 -3.88 4.38
CA SER A 124 -21.74 -2.76 3.68
C SER A 124 -20.54 -3.17 2.84
N ILE A 125 -19.77 -4.19 3.25
CA ILE A 125 -18.55 -4.64 2.57
C ILE A 125 -18.92 -5.21 1.19
N GLY A 126 -19.83 -6.20 1.15
CA GLY A 126 -20.35 -6.79 -0.08
C GLY A 126 -21.14 -5.79 -0.93
N LEU A 127 -21.88 -4.86 -0.31
CA LEU A 127 -22.59 -3.79 -1.02
C LEU A 127 -21.63 -2.77 -1.65
N GLY A 128 -20.53 -2.42 -0.98
CA GLY A 128 -19.48 -1.55 -1.50
C GLY A 128 -18.72 -2.22 -2.64
N ALA A 129 -18.34 -3.50 -2.45
CA ALA A 129 -17.73 -4.32 -3.49
C ALA A 129 -18.63 -4.50 -4.72
N TYR A 130 -19.95 -4.66 -4.53
CA TYR A 130 -20.93 -4.71 -5.61
C TYR A 130 -21.06 -3.35 -6.30
N ALA A 131 -21.21 -2.26 -5.54
CA ALA A 131 -21.35 -0.90 -6.09
C ALA A 131 -20.12 -0.47 -6.91
N ALA A 132 -18.91 -0.90 -6.54
CA ALA A 132 -17.69 -0.65 -7.32
C ALA A 132 -17.75 -1.25 -8.74
N THR A 133 -18.48 -2.35 -8.95
CA THR A 133 -18.65 -2.94 -10.31
C THR A 133 -19.44 -2.06 -11.28
N TRP A 134 -20.07 -0.99 -10.78
CA TRP A 134 -20.80 0.01 -11.58
C TRP A 134 -20.01 1.31 -11.78
N LEU A 135 -18.78 1.41 -11.26
CA LEU A 135 -17.96 2.63 -11.36
C LEU A 135 -17.44 2.82 -12.80
N PRO A 136 -17.61 4.01 -13.41
CA PRO A 136 -17.00 4.31 -14.70
C PRO A 136 -15.47 4.19 -14.63
N GLY A 137 -14.88 3.43 -15.57
CA GLY A 137 -13.44 3.17 -15.62
C GLY A 137 -13.02 1.75 -15.20
N MET A 138 -13.94 0.92 -14.67
CA MET A 138 -13.69 -0.51 -14.45
C MET A 138 -13.36 -1.23 -15.76
N ASP A 139 -12.34 -2.09 -15.75
CA ASP A 139 -11.99 -2.89 -16.93
C ASP A 139 -13.05 -3.99 -17.18
N ALA A 140 -13.87 -3.77 -18.20
CA ALA A 140 -14.96 -4.67 -18.58
C ALA A 140 -14.51 -6.09 -18.97
N VAL A 141 -13.22 -6.32 -19.26
CA VAL A 141 -12.66 -7.65 -19.53
C VAL A 141 -12.18 -8.33 -18.23
N ARG A 142 -11.80 -7.57 -17.21
CA ARG A 142 -11.59 -8.09 -15.84
C ARG A 142 -12.92 -8.25 -15.06
N LEU A 143 -14.06 -7.81 -15.59
CA LEU A 143 -15.36 -7.92 -14.93
C LEU A 143 -16.18 -9.13 -15.42
N GLY A 144 -16.48 -10.06 -14.52
CA GLY A 144 -17.40 -11.18 -14.76
C GLY A 144 -18.87 -10.83 -14.53
N PRO A 145 -19.79 -11.79 -14.73
CA PRO A 145 -21.20 -11.61 -14.35
C PRO A 145 -21.34 -11.55 -12.81
N ASN A 146 -22.06 -10.55 -12.31
CA ASN A 146 -22.32 -10.38 -10.87
C ASN A 146 -23.24 -11.50 -10.32
N ARG A 147 -22.63 -12.60 -9.86
CA ARG A 147 -23.33 -13.75 -9.25
C ARG A 147 -23.64 -13.48 -7.78
N PHE A 148 -24.91 -13.40 -7.39
CA PHE A 148 -25.32 -13.17 -6.00
C PHE A 148 -24.64 -14.13 -4.99
N LEU A 149 -24.55 -15.42 -5.33
CA LEU A 149 -23.88 -16.42 -4.47
C LEU A 149 -22.39 -16.13 -4.23
N ALA A 150 -21.69 -15.47 -5.16
CA ALA A 150 -20.28 -15.11 -4.97
C ALA A 150 -20.10 -13.99 -3.93
N TYR A 151 -21.08 -13.09 -3.80
CA TYR A 151 -21.13 -12.09 -2.73
C TYR A 151 -21.65 -12.66 -1.41
N ALA A 152 -22.62 -13.59 -1.45
CA ALA A 152 -23.25 -14.15 -0.26
C ALA A 152 -22.41 -15.23 0.44
N MET A 153 -21.70 -16.09 -0.31
CA MET A 153 -20.99 -17.23 0.26
C MET A 153 -19.90 -16.84 1.28
N PRO A 154 -19.07 -15.79 1.06
CA PRO A 154 -18.10 -15.32 2.06
C PRO A 154 -18.73 -14.93 3.42
N TYR A 155 -20.00 -14.52 3.44
CA TYR A 155 -20.71 -14.27 4.70
C TYR A 155 -21.00 -15.55 5.46
N VAL A 156 -21.37 -16.63 4.76
CA VAL A 156 -21.65 -17.94 5.36
C VAL A 156 -20.36 -18.63 5.77
N THR A 157 -19.33 -18.62 4.92
CA THR A 157 -18.05 -19.31 5.20
C THR A 157 -17.23 -18.64 6.29
N SER A 158 -17.32 -17.31 6.43
CA SER A 158 -16.32 -16.55 7.19
C SER A 158 -16.94 -15.43 8.04
N ILE A 159 -17.72 -14.51 7.48
CA ILE A 159 -18.16 -13.32 8.25
C ILE A 159 -19.08 -13.68 9.42
N ILE A 160 -20.12 -14.50 9.19
CA ILE A 160 -21.07 -14.88 10.25
C ILE A 160 -20.39 -15.74 11.32
N PRO A 161 -19.56 -16.77 10.99
CA PRO A 161 -18.75 -17.47 11.99
C PRO A 161 -17.85 -16.54 12.81
N ASN A 162 -17.13 -15.62 12.15
CA ASN A 162 -16.20 -14.71 12.82
C ASN A 162 -16.96 -13.70 13.71
N ILE A 163 -18.12 -13.19 13.28
CA ILE A 163 -19.01 -12.37 14.12
C ILE A 163 -19.46 -13.16 15.34
N LEU A 164 -19.98 -14.39 15.18
CA LEU A 164 -20.49 -15.17 16.31
C LEU A 164 -19.40 -15.48 17.35
N LEU A 165 -18.18 -15.82 16.91
CA LEU A 165 -17.03 -16.01 17.79
C LEU A 165 -16.62 -14.71 18.51
N MET A 166 -16.45 -13.61 17.78
CA MET A 166 -16.00 -12.33 18.36
C MET A 166 -17.08 -11.72 19.27
N CYS A 167 -18.35 -11.81 18.89
CA CYS A 167 -19.47 -11.52 19.77
C CYS A 167 -19.41 -12.36 21.04
N ALA A 168 -19.19 -13.67 20.95
CA ALA A 168 -19.11 -14.53 22.13
C ALA A 168 -18.00 -14.07 23.08
N ILE A 169 -16.80 -13.80 22.56
CA ILE A 169 -15.65 -13.33 23.35
C ILE A 169 -15.93 -11.97 24.00
N PHE A 170 -16.32 -10.95 23.22
CA PHE A 170 -16.47 -9.59 23.73
C PHE A 170 -17.72 -9.39 24.60
N PHE A 171 -18.83 -10.08 24.28
CA PHE A 171 -20.02 -10.10 25.12
C PHE A 171 -19.75 -10.82 26.45
N SER A 172 -19.00 -11.93 26.44
CA SER A 172 -18.57 -12.63 27.66
C SER A 172 -17.68 -11.75 28.54
N LEU A 173 -16.67 -11.09 27.95
CA LEU A 173 -15.81 -10.14 28.65
C LEU A 173 -16.62 -9.00 29.29
N GLY A 174 -17.54 -8.37 28.54
CA GLY A 174 -18.37 -7.29 29.05
C GLY A 174 -19.34 -7.72 30.16
N ALA A 175 -20.05 -8.84 29.95
CA ALA A 175 -21.08 -9.34 30.87
C ALA A 175 -20.49 -9.84 32.21
N LEU A 176 -19.32 -10.48 32.18
CA LEU A 176 -18.67 -11.02 33.37
C LEU A 176 -17.86 -9.96 34.13
N SER A 177 -17.16 -9.06 33.43
CA SER A 177 -16.37 -8.00 34.09
C SER A 177 -17.22 -6.83 34.62
N ARG A 178 -18.37 -6.57 33.99
CA ARG A 178 -19.20 -5.37 34.19
C ARG A 178 -18.39 -4.05 34.03
N LYS A 179 -17.37 -4.03 33.15
CA LYS A 179 -16.48 -2.88 32.89
C LYS A 179 -16.10 -2.79 31.41
N ALA A 180 -16.21 -1.59 30.83
CA ALA A 180 -15.68 -1.30 29.49
C ALA A 180 -14.20 -1.70 29.34
N ASN A 181 -13.41 -1.50 30.40
CA ASN A 181 -11.96 -1.71 30.41
C ASN A 181 -11.55 -3.14 30.04
N ALA A 182 -12.33 -4.15 30.42
CA ALA A 182 -12.00 -5.55 30.10
C ALA A 182 -12.24 -5.88 28.63
N VAL A 183 -13.24 -5.26 28.00
CA VAL A 183 -13.52 -5.41 26.57
C VAL A 183 -12.40 -4.79 25.75
N TYR A 184 -12.02 -3.55 26.05
CA TYR A 184 -10.94 -2.86 25.31
C TYR A 184 -9.59 -3.56 25.50
N LEU A 185 -9.26 -4.01 26.71
CA LEU A 185 -8.06 -4.80 26.97
C LEU A 185 -8.08 -6.14 26.21
N GLY A 186 -9.19 -6.87 26.26
CA GLY A 186 -9.36 -8.12 25.50
C GLY A 186 -9.26 -7.93 24.00
N ASN A 187 -9.73 -6.80 23.46
CA ASN A 187 -9.62 -6.47 22.04
C ASN A 187 -8.17 -6.26 21.61
N VAL A 188 -7.41 -5.47 22.36
CA VAL A 188 -5.96 -5.28 22.13
C VAL A 188 -5.22 -6.61 22.22
N LEU A 189 -5.48 -7.40 23.27
CA LEU A 189 -4.83 -8.70 23.48
C LEU A 189 -5.18 -9.73 22.38
N LEU A 190 -6.41 -9.73 21.85
CA LEU A 190 -6.79 -10.67 20.79
C LEU A 190 -6.22 -10.24 19.42
N VAL A 191 -6.20 -8.94 19.07
CA VAL A 191 -5.52 -8.46 17.84
C VAL A 191 -4.04 -8.82 17.90
N THR A 192 -3.40 -8.57 19.04
CA THR A 192 -1.99 -8.91 19.29
C THR A 192 -1.76 -10.42 19.21
N GLY A 193 -2.60 -11.21 19.88
CA GLY A 193 -2.53 -12.67 19.89
C GLY A 193 -2.72 -13.26 18.49
N TYR A 194 -3.60 -12.69 17.67
CA TYR A 194 -3.77 -13.10 16.28
C TYR A 194 -2.56 -12.73 15.40
N LEU A 195 -2.03 -11.51 15.50
CA LEU A 195 -0.83 -11.12 14.74
C LEU A 195 0.37 -12.02 15.09
N ILE A 196 0.54 -12.33 16.37
CA ILE A 196 1.55 -13.28 16.86
C ILE A 196 1.28 -14.70 16.35
N ALA A 197 0.03 -15.17 16.43
CA ALA A 197 -0.36 -16.49 15.96
C ALA A 197 -0.12 -16.64 14.46
N ALA A 198 -0.56 -15.68 13.63
CA ALA A 198 -0.34 -15.66 12.18
C ALA A 198 1.16 -15.72 11.82
N THR A 199 1.99 -14.94 12.55
CA THR A 199 3.46 -14.97 12.41
C THR A 199 4.02 -16.36 12.73
N LEU A 200 3.55 -16.99 13.81
CA LEU A 200 3.99 -18.32 14.24
C LEU A 200 3.47 -19.44 13.34
N THR A 201 2.25 -19.33 12.78
CA THR A 201 1.65 -20.38 11.95
C THR A 201 2.28 -20.48 10.56
N GLY A 202 2.86 -19.39 10.04
CA GLY A 202 3.63 -19.41 8.80
C GLY A 202 4.87 -20.31 8.88
N ASP A 203 5.51 -20.37 10.06
CA ASP A 203 6.69 -21.21 10.33
C ASP A 203 6.33 -22.69 10.57
N ILE A 204 5.05 -23.07 10.67
CA ILE A 204 4.63 -24.45 10.98
C ILE A 204 4.71 -25.33 9.73
N GLU A 205 5.78 -26.14 9.63
CA GLU A 205 5.92 -27.23 8.65
C GLU A 205 4.68 -28.13 8.59
N ASN A 206 4.08 -28.42 9.76
CA ASN A 206 2.90 -29.27 9.91
C ASN A 206 1.60 -28.52 9.55
N ARG A 207 1.54 -28.10 8.28
CA ARG A 207 0.61 -27.13 7.68
C ARG A 207 -0.87 -27.28 8.07
N TRP A 208 -1.40 -28.48 8.32
CA TRP A 208 -2.81 -28.66 8.70
C TRP A 208 -3.15 -28.04 10.07
N VAL A 209 -2.20 -27.97 11.00
CA VAL A 209 -2.40 -27.38 12.34
C VAL A 209 -2.67 -25.88 12.22
N ALA A 210 -1.86 -25.17 11.41
CA ALA A 210 -2.04 -23.74 11.14
C ALA A 210 -3.47 -23.41 10.66
N SER A 211 -4.01 -24.19 9.72
CA SER A 211 -5.36 -24.00 9.17
C SER A 211 -6.50 -24.26 10.17
N LEU A 212 -6.26 -24.96 11.29
CA LEU A 212 -7.24 -25.14 12.36
C LEU A 212 -7.07 -24.12 13.49
N VAL A 213 -5.83 -23.68 13.76
CA VAL A 213 -5.49 -22.74 14.83
C VAL A 213 -5.87 -21.29 14.50
N ASP A 214 -5.94 -20.91 13.22
CA ASP A 214 -6.44 -19.59 12.80
C ASP A 214 -7.96 -19.44 13.09
N PRO A 215 -8.38 -18.53 14.00
CA PRO A 215 -9.80 -18.32 14.32
C PRO A 215 -10.58 -17.58 13.24
N PHE A 216 -9.91 -16.87 12.33
CA PHE A 216 -10.55 -16.18 11.19
C PHE A 216 -10.61 -17.06 9.95
N GLY A 217 -9.80 -18.13 9.88
CA GLY A 217 -9.81 -19.20 8.88
C GLY A 217 -9.29 -18.80 7.49
N ASN A 218 -8.47 -17.75 7.42
CA ASN A 218 -7.76 -17.35 6.20
C ASN A 218 -6.77 -18.45 5.79
N GLU A 219 -5.99 -18.99 6.73
CA GLU A 219 -5.09 -20.13 6.53
C GLU A 219 -5.80 -21.42 6.10
N ALA A 220 -7.13 -21.50 6.22
CA ALA A 220 -7.92 -22.61 5.68
C ALA A 220 -8.49 -22.29 4.28
N GLY A 221 -8.88 -21.04 4.03
CA GLY A 221 -9.31 -20.54 2.72
C GLY A 221 -8.18 -20.57 1.69
N ASP A 222 -7.02 -20.00 2.03
CA ASP A 222 -5.86 -19.93 1.14
C ASP A 222 -5.42 -21.34 0.70
N ARG A 223 -5.44 -22.32 1.62
CA ARG A 223 -5.10 -23.72 1.33
C ARG A 223 -6.14 -24.43 0.49
N LEU A 224 -7.41 -24.09 0.63
CA LEU A 224 -8.48 -24.59 -0.22
C LEU A 224 -8.31 -24.07 -1.66
N THR A 225 -7.74 -22.88 -1.84
CA THR A 225 -7.59 -22.19 -3.14
C THR A 225 -6.18 -22.22 -3.75
N GLN A 226 -5.14 -22.62 -3.01
CA GLN A 226 -3.72 -22.51 -3.43
C GLN A 226 -3.39 -23.20 -4.77
N TYR A 227 -4.12 -24.26 -5.11
CA TYR A 227 -3.92 -25.04 -6.35
C TYR A 227 -5.01 -24.78 -7.40
N TRP A 228 -5.92 -23.82 -7.18
CA TRP A 228 -6.95 -23.49 -8.17
C TRP A 228 -6.32 -22.76 -9.34
N THR A 229 -6.63 -23.22 -10.55
CA THR A 229 -6.32 -22.50 -11.78
C THR A 229 -7.08 -21.17 -11.85
N VAL A 230 -6.60 -20.24 -12.69
CA VAL A 230 -7.29 -18.97 -12.94
C VAL A 230 -8.76 -19.18 -13.37
N ALA A 231 -9.03 -20.23 -14.16
CA ALA A 231 -10.39 -20.57 -14.59
C ALA A 231 -11.28 -21.02 -13.41
N GLU A 232 -10.74 -21.78 -12.46
CA GLU A 232 -11.46 -22.18 -11.24
C GLU A 232 -11.68 -20.99 -10.31
N LYS A 233 -10.66 -20.16 -10.04
CA LYS A 233 -10.78 -18.94 -9.22
C LYS A 233 -11.91 -18.02 -9.72
N ASN A 234 -12.12 -17.97 -11.04
CA ASN A 234 -13.18 -17.20 -11.70
C ASN A 234 -14.60 -17.77 -11.54
N VAL A 235 -14.77 -19.06 -11.22
CA VAL A 235 -16.06 -19.76 -11.35
C VAL A 235 -16.49 -20.51 -10.09
N ARG A 236 -15.54 -21.15 -9.38
CA ARG A 236 -15.77 -21.99 -8.20
C ARG A 236 -16.01 -21.13 -6.97
N LEU A 237 -17.09 -21.39 -6.23
CA LEU A 237 -17.34 -20.76 -4.93
C LEU A 237 -16.37 -21.34 -3.89
N VAL A 238 -15.89 -20.50 -2.96
CA VAL A 238 -15.19 -20.99 -1.76
C VAL A 238 -16.23 -21.67 -0.86
N GLY A 239 -16.18 -23.00 -0.78
CA GLY A 239 -17.14 -23.82 -0.04
C GLY A 239 -16.76 -24.06 1.42
N LEU A 240 -17.72 -24.50 2.23
CA LEU A 240 -17.44 -25.12 3.53
C LEU A 240 -16.94 -26.56 3.32
N GLU A 241 -15.74 -26.69 2.79
CA GLU A 241 -15.09 -27.95 2.39
C GLU A 241 -13.78 -28.17 3.17
N GLY A 242 -13.38 -29.44 3.34
CA GLY A 242 -12.06 -29.82 3.87
C GLY A 242 -11.71 -29.18 5.23
N LEU A 243 -10.52 -28.59 5.31
CA LEU A 243 -10.01 -27.94 6.54
C LEU A 243 -10.83 -26.70 6.94
N LEU A 244 -11.45 -25.99 5.98
CA LEU A 244 -12.26 -24.80 6.28
C LEU A 244 -13.56 -25.17 7.02
N LEU A 245 -14.19 -26.29 6.66
CA LEU A 245 -15.34 -26.83 7.41
C LEU A 245 -14.94 -27.16 8.87
N TRP A 246 -13.86 -27.91 9.06
CA TRP A 246 -13.39 -28.29 10.41
C TRP A 246 -12.96 -27.09 11.26
N ASN A 247 -12.33 -26.08 10.65
CA ASN A 247 -12.06 -24.79 11.27
C ASN A 247 -13.36 -24.15 11.79
N ARG A 248 -14.42 -24.08 10.96
CA ARG A 248 -15.68 -23.44 11.37
C ARG A 248 -16.41 -24.22 12.46
N VAL A 249 -16.42 -25.55 12.39
CA VAL A 249 -16.99 -26.41 13.43
C VAL A 249 -16.27 -26.20 14.77
N LEU A 250 -14.94 -26.18 14.76
CA LEU A 250 -14.12 -25.93 15.96
C LEU A 250 -14.43 -24.57 16.58
N TRP A 251 -14.33 -23.49 15.79
CA TRP A 251 -14.44 -22.12 16.30
C TRP A 251 -15.88 -21.70 16.65
N LEU A 252 -16.89 -22.22 15.95
CA LEU A 252 -18.29 -22.09 16.40
C LEU A 252 -18.54 -22.87 17.69
N GLY A 253 -17.92 -24.04 17.87
CA GLY A 253 -17.95 -24.80 19.12
C GLY A 253 -17.36 -24.01 20.30
N VAL A 254 -16.20 -23.37 20.10
CA VAL A 254 -15.57 -22.47 21.09
C VAL A 254 -16.48 -21.27 21.40
N GLY A 255 -17.07 -20.63 20.39
CA GLY A 255 -18.02 -19.53 20.58
C GLY A 255 -19.25 -19.94 21.39
N ALA A 256 -19.85 -21.09 21.07
CA ALA A 256 -20.99 -21.65 21.80
C ALA A 256 -20.63 -22.00 23.25
N ALA A 257 -19.45 -22.59 23.49
CA ALA A 257 -18.95 -22.89 24.83
C ALA A 257 -18.72 -21.63 25.68
N LEU A 258 -18.21 -20.54 25.08
CA LEU A 258 -18.07 -19.24 25.75
C LEU A 258 -19.43 -18.62 26.13
N VAL A 259 -20.41 -18.65 25.22
CA VAL A 259 -21.78 -18.19 25.52
C VAL A 259 -22.43 -19.03 26.63
N ALA A 260 -22.25 -20.36 26.60
CA ALA A 260 -22.74 -21.25 27.65
C ALA A 260 -22.04 -21.01 29.01
N PHE A 261 -20.72 -20.79 29.02
CA PHE A 261 -19.96 -20.43 30.22
C PHE A 261 -20.41 -19.10 30.82
N THR A 262 -20.62 -18.07 29.98
CA THR A 262 -21.15 -16.78 30.42
C THR A 262 -22.58 -16.91 30.91
N TRP A 263 -23.43 -17.70 30.24
CA TRP A 263 -24.77 -18.01 30.73
C TRP A 263 -24.74 -18.77 32.07
N TRP A 264 -23.74 -19.62 32.33
CA TRP A 264 -23.57 -20.25 33.63
C TRP A 264 -23.13 -19.23 34.70
N LYS A 265 -22.00 -18.55 34.51
CA LYS A 265 -21.36 -17.66 35.49
C LYS A 265 -22.13 -16.37 35.78
N PHE A 266 -22.82 -15.78 34.80
CA PHE A 266 -23.55 -14.51 35.00
C PHE A 266 -24.60 -14.63 36.11
N ARG A 267 -24.90 -13.52 36.80
CA ARG A 267 -25.97 -13.42 37.79
C ARG A 267 -26.68 -12.07 37.63
N LEU A 268 -28.01 -12.07 37.51
CA LEU A 268 -28.81 -10.88 37.78
C LEU A 268 -28.78 -10.66 39.29
N ALA A 269 -27.92 -9.73 39.70
CA ALA A 269 -27.70 -9.35 41.09
C ALA A 269 -27.19 -7.91 41.09
N LEU A 270 -27.91 -7.05 41.82
CA LEU A 270 -27.53 -5.67 42.07
C LEU A 270 -26.22 -5.64 42.86
N ARG A 271 -25.36 -4.65 42.58
CA ARG A 271 -24.27 -4.31 43.51
C ARG A 271 -24.87 -3.76 44.79
N GLY A 272 -24.57 -4.37 45.94
CA GLY A 272 -24.91 -3.83 47.27
C GLY A 272 -25.74 -4.75 48.16
N ALA A 273 -26.48 -5.73 47.62
CA ALA A 273 -27.40 -6.60 48.35
C ALA A 273 -26.77 -7.57 49.39
N GLY A 274 -25.49 -7.37 49.71
CA GLY A 274 -24.74 -8.08 50.77
C GLY A 274 -23.57 -7.28 51.33
N SER A 275 -23.52 -5.96 51.06
CA SER A 275 -22.56 -5.09 51.74
C SER A 275 -23.18 -4.64 53.06
N LYS A 276 -22.44 -4.75 54.17
CA LYS A 276 -22.79 -4.03 55.41
C LYS A 276 -22.94 -2.54 55.10
N ALA A 277 -23.77 -1.86 55.90
CA ALA A 277 -24.06 -0.44 55.74
C ALA A 277 -22.79 0.35 55.49
N ALA A 278 -22.75 1.09 54.36
CA ALA A 278 -21.75 2.12 54.17
C ALA A 278 -21.95 3.12 55.32
N GLY A 279 -20.95 3.23 56.20
CA GLY A 279 -20.95 4.24 57.24
C GLY A 279 -21.14 5.62 56.61
N ARG A 280 -21.78 6.53 57.33
CA ARG A 280 -21.83 7.94 56.91
C ARG A 280 -20.38 8.37 56.65
N VAL A 281 -20.07 8.74 55.42
CA VAL A 281 -18.82 9.41 55.12
C VAL A 281 -18.92 10.77 55.79
N GLU A 282 -18.24 10.92 56.92
CA GLU A 282 -18.03 12.23 57.53
C GLU A 282 -17.36 13.10 56.49
N VAL A 283 -18.04 14.19 56.10
CA VAL A 283 -17.46 15.20 55.22
C VAL A 283 -16.34 15.85 56.03
N PRO A 284 -15.06 15.72 55.62
CA PRO A 284 -13.97 16.31 56.39
C PRO A 284 -14.19 17.83 56.46
N GLU A 285 -14.14 18.39 57.67
CA GLU A 285 -14.34 19.81 57.87
C GLU A 285 -13.32 20.60 57.02
N ALA A 286 -13.83 21.54 56.22
CA ALA A 286 -13.04 22.14 55.15
C ALA A 286 -11.87 22.94 55.76
N PRO A 287 -10.60 22.58 55.46
CA PRO A 287 -9.45 23.26 56.06
C PRO A 287 -9.46 24.74 55.65
N ALA A 288 -9.27 25.62 56.63
CA ALA A 288 -9.33 27.07 56.44
C ALA A 288 -8.47 27.51 55.23
N PRO A 289 -8.97 28.40 54.36
CA PRO A 289 -8.32 28.72 53.10
C PRO A 289 -6.97 29.38 53.35
N ARG A 290 -5.88 28.62 53.12
CA ARG A 290 -4.52 29.16 53.15
C ARG A 290 -4.40 30.29 52.13
N SER A 291 -3.93 31.44 52.56
CA SER A 291 -3.62 32.59 51.70
C SER A 291 -2.42 32.27 50.80
N VAL A 292 -2.71 31.76 49.60
CA VAL A 292 -1.70 31.52 48.56
C VAL A 292 -1.46 32.81 47.78
N THR A 293 -0.22 33.25 47.65
CA THR A 293 0.16 34.39 46.82
C THR A 293 -0.02 34.05 45.34
N HIS A 294 -0.92 34.76 44.66
CA HIS A 294 -1.24 34.51 43.25
C HIS A 294 -0.24 35.18 42.31
N ASP A 295 0.75 34.42 41.85
CA ASP A 295 1.70 34.82 40.81
C ASP A 295 1.10 34.60 39.41
N PHE A 296 0.75 35.70 38.73
CA PHE A 296 0.23 35.70 37.36
C PHE A 296 1.29 36.01 36.29
N SER A 297 2.58 35.96 36.64
CA SER A 297 3.67 36.26 35.70
C SER A 297 3.75 35.29 34.51
N HIS A 298 4.40 35.72 33.42
CA HIS A 298 4.75 34.81 32.32
C HIS A 298 5.63 33.64 32.79
N ALA A 299 6.44 33.82 33.84
CA ALA A 299 7.21 32.75 34.46
C ALA A 299 6.32 31.74 35.23
N ALA A 300 5.22 32.19 35.84
CA ALA A 300 4.19 31.28 36.38
C ALA A 300 3.47 30.51 35.27
N ALA A 301 3.09 31.19 34.17
CA ALA A 301 2.47 30.53 33.02
C ALA A 301 3.38 29.47 32.37
N LEU A 302 4.70 29.71 32.29
CA LEU A 302 5.67 28.71 31.82
C LEU A 302 5.85 27.54 32.80
N ARG A 303 5.94 27.81 34.12
CA ARG A 303 5.95 26.74 35.14
C ARG A 303 4.67 25.90 35.11
N ALA A 304 3.53 26.52 34.87
CA ALA A 304 2.24 25.85 34.67
C ALA A 304 2.22 25.02 33.38
N LEU A 305 2.79 25.53 32.26
CA LEU A 305 2.92 24.78 31.00
C LEU A 305 3.61 23.44 31.24
N PHE A 306 4.81 23.44 31.84
CA PHE A 306 5.57 22.21 32.08
C PHE A 306 4.83 21.25 33.03
N ARG A 307 4.25 21.76 34.13
CA ARG A 307 3.50 20.93 35.08
C ARG A 307 2.25 20.30 34.46
N LEU A 308 1.47 21.07 33.68
CA LEU A 308 0.29 20.57 32.98
C LEU A 308 0.67 19.59 31.85
N THR A 309 1.76 19.85 31.13
CA THR A 309 2.31 18.92 30.12
C THR A 309 2.63 17.58 30.75
N TRP A 310 3.40 17.59 31.85
CA TRP A 310 3.80 16.38 32.56
C TRP A 310 2.62 15.65 33.21
N LEU A 311 1.64 16.37 33.75
CA LEU A 311 0.39 15.79 34.27
C LEU A 311 -0.39 15.07 33.17
N ASN A 312 -0.69 15.77 32.07
CA ASN A 312 -1.42 15.21 30.93
C ASN A 312 -0.72 13.98 30.32
N PHE A 313 0.62 14.05 30.21
CA PHE A 313 1.44 12.94 29.72
C PHE A 313 1.43 11.75 30.69
N THR A 314 1.71 11.98 31.98
CA THR A 314 1.79 10.88 32.96
C THR A 314 0.44 10.24 33.27
N GLU A 315 -0.68 10.99 33.26
CA GLU A 315 -2.03 10.40 33.31
C GLU A 315 -2.29 9.50 32.09
N THR A 316 -1.88 9.95 30.90
CA THR A 316 -2.07 9.17 29.66
C THR A 316 -1.22 7.90 29.68
N VAL A 317 0.06 7.99 30.07
CA VAL A 317 1.00 6.86 30.09
C VAL A 317 0.69 5.86 31.21
N LYS A 318 0.19 6.32 32.37
CA LYS A 318 -0.27 5.44 33.46
C LYS A 318 -1.60 4.75 33.19
N ASN A 319 -2.30 5.11 32.11
CA ASN A 319 -3.55 4.45 31.73
C ASN A 319 -3.27 2.99 31.32
N ILE A 320 -4.02 2.04 31.89
CA ILE A 320 -3.86 0.61 31.60
C ILE A 320 -3.98 0.27 30.10
N TYR A 321 -4.76 1.04 29.33
CA TYR A 321 -4.85 0.87 27.87
C TYR A 321 -3.56 1.27 27.16
N PHE A 322 -2.89 2.33 27.62
CA PHE A 322 -1.62 2.76 27.03
C PHE A 322 -0.58 1.66 27.20
N ILE A 323 -0.40 1.20 28.45
CA ILE A 323 0.52 0.11 28.80
C ILE A 323 0.20 -1.16 27.99
N ALA A 324 -1.08 -1.52 27.86
CA ALA A 324 -1.51 -2.67 27.08
C ALA A 324 -1.20 -2.55 25.58
N ILE A 325 -1.42 -1.38 24.97
CA ILE A 325 -1.13 -1.16 23.54
C ILE A 325 0.39 -1.06 23.29
N VAL A 326 1.16 -0.47 24.21
CA VAL A 326 2.62 -0.45 24.13
C VAL A 326 3.18 -1.86 24.22
N LEU A 327 2.76 -2.65 25.21
CA LEU A 327 3.19 -4.04 25.37
C LEU A 327 2.76 -4.92 24.19
N ALA A 328 1.55 -4.71 23.67
CA ALA A 328 1.10 -5.32 22.43
C ALA A 328 2.02 -5.02 21.24
N GLY A 329 2.36 -3.74 21.02
CA GLY A 329 3.27 -3.33 19.96
C GLY A 329 4.69 -3.88 20.13
N ILE A 330 5.23 -3.91 21.36
CA ILE A 330 6.52 -4.55 21.67
C ILE A 330 6.48 -6.05 21.31
N LEU A 331 5.41 -6.76 21.68
CA LEU A 331 5.26 -8.17 21.35
C LEU A 331 5.15 -8.39 19.84
N VAL A 332 4.35 -7.61 19.11
CA VAL A 332 4.25 -7.69 17.65
C VAL A 332 5.61 -7.46 16.99
N VAL A 333 6.37 -6.44 17.43
CA VAL A 333 7.74 -6.17 16.93
C VAL A 333 8.70 -7.31 17.29
N GLY A 334 8.58 -7.92 18.48
CA GLY A 334 9.37 -9.06 18.90
C GLY A 334 9.09 -10.35 18.11
N PHE A 335 7.83 -10.60 17.73
CA PHE A 335 7.45 -11.77 16.93
C PHE A 335 7.70 -11.55 15.44
N ALA A 336 7.37 -10.39 14.87
CA ALA A 336 7.83 -10.00 13.52
C ALA A 336 9.38 -10.02 13.43
N GLY A 337 10.05 -9.73 14.55
CA GLY A 337 11.48 -9.92 14.79
C GLY A 337 12.00 -11.34 14.46
N ARG A 338 11.17 -12.38 14.51
CA ARG A 338 11.52 -13.75 14.08
C ARG A 338 11.57 -13.86 12.57
N SER A 339 10.47 -13.55 11.86
CA SER A 339 10.39 -13.62 10.39
C SER A 339 11.27 -12.57 9.67
N LEU A 340 11.82 -11.60 10.42
CA LEU A 340 12.76 -10.54 10.00
C LEU A 340 14.09 -11.01 9.35
N SER A 341 14.22 -12.28 8.95
CA SER A 341 15.46 -12.83 8.41
C SER A 341 15.34 -13.56 7.07
N ASP A 342 14.19 -14.09 6.66
CA ASP A 342 14.23 -15.27 5.79
C ASP A 342 14.05 -14.96 4.29
N TRP A 343 15.17 -14.80 3.59
CA TRP A 343 15.23 -14.64 2.14
C TRP A 343 15.26 -16.01 1.46
N TYR A 344 14.16 -16.42 0.82
CA TYR A 344 13.97 -17.78 0.26
C TYR A 344 14.32 -18.90 1.28
N GLY A 345 13.91 -18.74 2.54
CA GLY A 345 14.22 -19.69 3.62
C GLY A 345 15.68 -19.68 4.10
N THR A 346 16.50 -18.74 3.64
CA THR A 346 17.83 -18.48 4.20
C THR A 346 17.75 -17.28 5.15
N PRO A 347 17.97 -17.46 6.47
CA PRO A 347 17.91 -16.35 7.42
C PRO A 347 19.03 -15.33 7.16
N THR A 348 18.83 -14.05 7.46
CA THR A 348 19.82 -12.97 7.38
C THR A 348 20.20 -12.39 8.75
N TYR A 349 21.27 -11.58 8.78
CA TYR A 349 21.61 -10.73 9.91
C TYR A 349 20.61 -9.56 10.01
N PRO A 350 20.00 -9.32 11.20
CA PRO A 350 19.07 -8.22 11.41
C PRO A 350 19.83 -6.91 11.59
N VAL A 351 20.30 -6.34 10.48
CA VAL A 351 20.94 -5.01 10.47
C VAL A 351 19.96 -3.93 10.89
N THR A 352 20.49 -2.77 11.27
CA THR A 352 19.72 -1.70 11.92
C THR A 352 18.61 -1.16 11.03
N TYR A 353 18.88 -0.84 9.75
CA TYR A 353 17.85 -0.37 8.83
C TYR A 353 16.71 -1.38 8.60
N GLN A 354 17.03 -2.68 8.55
CA GLN A 354 16.03 -3.72 8.25
C GLN A 354 15.12 -3.92 9.47
N THR A 355 15.71 -3.91 10.66
CA THR A 355 14.98 -3.93 11.94
C THR A 355 14.05 -2.72 12.05
N MET A 356 14.56 -1.52 11.73
CA MET A 356 13.80 -0.27 11.78
C MET A 356 12.69 -0.17 10.74
N ALA A 357 12.92 -0.65 9.51
CA ALA A 357 11.89 -0.64 8.46
C ALA A 357 10.69 -1.54 8.83
N ILE A 358 10.96 -2.75 9.32
CA ILE A 358 9.91 -3.72 9.67
C ILE A 358 9.22 -3.34 10.99
N ALA A 359 9.97 -2.91 12.00
CA ALA A 359 9.42 -2.44 13.27
C ALA A 359 8.60 -1.14 13.05
N GLY A 360 9.14 -0.16 12.33
CA GLY A 360 8.47 1.09 12.00
C GLY A 360 7.19 0.89 11.20
N GLY A 361 7.24 0.11 10.11
CA GLY A 361 6.07 -0.20 9.29
C GLY A 361 4.95 -0.90 10.07
N SER A 362 5.30 -1.89 10.89
CA SER A 362 4.32 -2.60 11.73
C SER A 362 3.74 -1.72 12.85
N PHE A 363 4.54 -0.81 13.41
CA PHE A 363 4.15 0.03 14.54
C PHE A 363 3.41 1.32 14.11
N ALA A 364 3.57 1.78 12.86
CA ALA A 364 2.96 3.01 12.34
C ALA A 364 1.43 3.05 12.48
N ILE A 365 0.74 1.93 12.25
CA ILE A 365 -0.72 1.85 12.42
C ILE A 365 -1.12 2.10 13.89
N PHE A 366 -0.37 1.55 14.84
CA PHE A 366 -0.59 1.80 16.27
C PHE A 366 -0.34 3.27 16.63
N MET A 367 0.69 3.91 16.07
CA MET A 367 0.92 5.35 16.25
C MET A 367 -0.27 6.19 15.78
N LEU A 368 -0.78 5.97 14.56
CA LEU A 368 -1.91 6.73 14.01
C LEU A 368 -3.19 6.55 14.84
N ILE A 369 -3.45 5.33 15.33
CA ILE A 369 -4.56 5.02 16.23
C ILE A 369 -4.38 5.75 17.57
N LEU A 370 -3.20 5.66 18.20
CA LEU A 370 -2.90 6.26 19.50
C LEU A 370 -2.97 7.80 19.44
N ILE A 371 -2.43 8.43 18.40
CA ILE A 371 -2.51 9.87 18.18
C ILE A 371 -3.98 10.29 18.00
N THR A 372 -4.73 9.57 17.16
CA THR A 372 -6.16 9.87 16.93
C THR A 372 -7.01 9.70 18.18
N LEU A 373 -6.77 8.66 18.98
CA LEU A 373 -7.49 8.40 20.22
C LEU A 373 -7.12 9.44 21.29
N TYR A 374 -5.84 9.59 21.61
CA TYR A 374 -5.41 10.47 22.71
C TYR A 374 -5.55 11.96 22.41
N SER A 375 -5.54 12.39 21.14
CA SER A 375 -5.96 13.75 20.78
C SER A 375 -7.42 14.05 21.18
N GLY A 376 -8.31 13.05 21.10
CA GLY A 376 -9.70 13.18 21.53
C GLY A 376 -9.82 13.12 23.05
N GLU A 377 -9.21 12.13 23.70
CA GLU A 377 -9.20 12.05 25.16
C GLU A 377 -8.63 13.33 25.79
N LEU A 378 -7.47 13.82 25.35
CA LEU A 378 -6.86 15.05 25.87
C LEU A 378 -7.74 16.29 25.65
N VAL A 379 -8.49 16.41 24.55
CA VAL A 379 -9.37 17.57 24.29
C VAL A 379 -10.69 17.49 25.07
N TRP A 380 -11.17 16.29 25.40
CA TRP A 380 -12.50 16.08 25.99
C TRP A 380 -12.51 15.69 27.47
N ARG A 381 -11.38 15.24 28.05
CA ARG A 381 -11.24 14.75 29.44
C ARG A 381 -12.03 15.55 30.49
N GLU A 382 -11.90 16.88 30.51
CA GLU A 382 -12.54 17.72 31.53
C GLU A 382 -14.06 17.85 31.31
N ARG A 383 -14.55 17.71 30.07
CA ARG A 383 -16.00 17.68 29.77
C ARG A 383 -16.59 16.32 30.08
N ASP A 384 -15.88 15.25 29.74
CA ASP A 384 -16.29 13.88 30.06
C ASP A 384 -16.31 13.65 31.58
N ALA A 385 -15.39 14.29 32.33
CA ALA A 385 -15.38 14.32 33.79
C ALA A 385 -16.33 15.38 34.42
N LYS A 386 -16.99 16.22 33.61
CA LYS A 386 -17.84 17.36 34.04
C LYS A 386 -17.14 18.40 34.94
N THR A 387 -15.81 18.50 34.85
CA THR A 387 -14.99 19.47 35.59
C THR A 387 -14.58 20.67 34.73
N ASN A 388 -14.96 20.73 33.45
CA ASN A 388 -14.56 21.79 32.53
C ASN A 388 -14.93 23.19 33.01
N GLU A 389 -16.04 23.40 33.73
CA GLU A 389 -16.42 24.71 34.26
C GLU A 389 -15.45 25.19 35.35
N LEU A 390 -14.97 24.28 36.20
CA LEU A 390 -13.94 24.57 37.21
C LEU A 390 -12.58 24.88 36.57
N VAL A 391 -12.23 24.16 35.50
CA VAL A 391 -10.96 24.35 34.77
C VAL A 391 -10.98 25.61 33.90
N ASP A 392 -12.11 25.92 33.27
CA ASP A 392 -12.31 27.11 32.44
C ASP A 392 -12.34 28.41 33.28
N ALA A 393 -12.65 28.30 34.58
CA ALA A 393 -12.60 29.39 35.56
C ALA A 393 -11.19 29.65 36.14
N LEU A 394 -10.20 28.78 35.87
CA LEU A 394 -8.83 29.01 36.33
C LEU A 394 -8.22 30.25 35.63
N PRO A 395 -7.44 31.09 36.35
CA PRO A 395 -6.76 32.26 35.79
C PRO A 395 -5.50 31.88 34.97
N LEU A 396 -5.64 30.91 34.07
CA LEU A 396 -4.58 30.41 33.20
C LEU A 396 -4.73 30.97 31.77
N PRO A 397 -3.64 31.43 31.12
CA PRO A 397 -3.69 31.79 29.71
C PRO A 397 -4.11 30.61 28.83
N ARG A 398 -5.07 30.82 27.92
CA ARG A 398 -5.57 29.77 27.00
C ARG A 398 -4.46 29.03 26.24
N TRP A 399 -3.43 29.76 25.82
CA TRP A 399 -2.28 29.16 25.11
C TRP A 399 -1.54 28.14 25.99
N THR A 400 -1.48 28.35 27.31
CA THR A 400 -0.82 27.44 28.26
C THR A 400 -1.56 26.11 28.34
N VAL A 401 -2.90 26.13 28.40
CA VAL A 401 -3.72 24.91 28.44
C VAL A 401 -3.69 24.17 27.10
N PHE A 402 -3.81 24.88 25.98
CA PHE A 402 -3.70 24.29 24.64
C PHE A 402 -2.32 23.67 24.40
N LEU A 403 -1.25 24.44 24.63
CA LEU A 403 0.13 23.99 24.39
C LEU A 403 0.53 22.85 25.35
N ALA A 404 0.04 22.84 26.60
CA ALA A 404 0.27 21.72 27.52
C ALA A 404 -0.38 20.40 27.04
N LYS A 405 -1.52 20.48 26.33
CA LYS A 405 -2.15 19.30 25.72
C LYS A 405 -1.45 18.89 24.42
N MET A 406 -0.98 19.87 23.63
CA MET A 406 -0.19 19.62 22.41
C MET A 406 1.16 18.98 22.72
N LEU A 407 1.93 19.51 23.68
CA LEU A 407 3.21 18.96 24.11
C LEU A 407 3.04 17.60 24.79
N ALA A 408 1.97 17.37 25.56
CA ALA A 408 1.69 16.05 26.10
C ALA A 408 1.38 15.02 24.99
N LEU A 409 0.64 15.42 23.95
CA LEU A 409 0.42 14.59 22.76
C LEU A 409 1.69 14.38 21.93
N PHE A 410 2.67 15.29 21.97
CA PHE A 410 3.98 15.14 21.31
C PHE A 410 4.91 14.17 22.07
N LEU A 411 4.86 14.16 23.40
CA LEU A 411 5.64 13.23 24.24
C LEU A 411 5.19 11.77 24.06
N ILE A 412 3.94 11.52 23.66
CA ILE A 412 3.41 10.18 23.39
C ILE A 412 4.16 9.46 22.24
N PRO A 413 4.19 9.95 20.98
CA PRO A 413 4.95 9.30 19.91
C PRO A 413 6.46 9.34 20.18
N THR A 414 6.98 10.34 20.89
CA THR A 414 8.40 10.38 21.30
C THR A 414 8.76 9.22 22.24
N LEU A 415 7.93 8.97 23.27
CA LEU A 415 8.09 7.81 24.15
C LEU A 415 7.94 6.50 23.36
N LEU A 416 6.94 6.40 22.49
CA LEU A 416 6.67 5.19 21.72
C LEU A 416 7.80 4.88 20.71
N GLN A 417 8.40 5.89 20.06
CA GLN A 417 9.59 5.71 19.22
C GLN A 417 10.82 5.31 20.04
N THR A 418 10.96 5.85 21.26
CA THR A 418 12.04 5.44 22.17
C THR A 418 11.88 3.99 22.61
N VAL A 419 10.65 3.54 22.89
CA VAL A 419 10.33 2.13 23.15
C VAL A 419 10.57 1.26 21.91
N LEU A 420 10.22 1.73 20.71
CA LEU A 420 10.44 1.00 19.45
C LEU A 420 11.95 0.81 19.16
N MET A 421 12.76 1.83 19.41
CA MET A 421 14.23 1.76 19.37
C MET A 421 14.77 0.68 20.31
N LEU A 422 14.36 0.71 21.58
CA LEU A 422 14.81 -0.26 22.58
C LEU A 422 14.32 -1.69 22.27
N ALA A 423 13.11 -1.85 21.74
CA ALA A 423 12.59 -3.13 21.28
C ALA A 423 13.37 -3.66 20.06
N GLY A 424 13.69 -2.80 19.08
CA GLY A 424 14.52 -3.15 17.93
C GLY A 424 15.91 -3.63 18.33
N MET A 425 16.59 -2.88 19.21
CA MET A 425 17.88 -3.29 19.79
C MET A 425 17.76 -4.62 20.55
N GLY A 426 16.70 -4.82 21.32
CA GLY A 426 16.43 -6.09 22.00
C GLY A 426 16.22 -7.27 21.05
N VAL A 427 15.54 -7.05 19.91
CA VAL A 427 15.40 -8.05 18.84
C VAL A 427 16.75 -8.38 18.20
N GLN A 428 17.57 -7.36 17.88
CA GLN A 428 18.91 -7.56 17.34
C GLN A 428 19.80 -8.38 18.29
N LEU A 429 19.82 -8.01 19.58
CA LEU A 429 20.57 -8.74 20.62
C LEU A 429 20.05 -10.17 20.82
N SER A 430 18.73 -10.39 20.83
CA SER A 430 18.16 -11.74 20.95
C SER A 430 18.45 -12.65 19.74
N LYS A 431 18.65 -12.07 18.55
CA LYS A 431 19.19 -12.74 17.36
C LYS A 431 20.73 -12.79 17.33
N GLY A 432 21.43 -12.42 18.40
CA GLY A 432 22.90 -12.48 18.48
C GLY A 432 23.61 -11.50 17.54
N TYR A 433 23.00 -10.34 17.26
CA TYR A 433 23.62 -9.25 16.50
C TYR A 433 24.01 -8.11 17.45
N THR A 434 25.32 -7.89 17.60
CA THR A 434 25.90 -6.96 18.58
C THR A 434 26.40 -5.64 17.98
N ARG A 435 26.48 -5.53 16.64
CA ARG A 435 26.79 -4.28 15.91
C ARG A 435 25.56 -3.35 15.90
N LEU A 436 25.13 -2.89 17.08
CA LEU A 436 24.02 -1.94 17.23
C LEU A 436 24.46 -0.52 16.88
N GLU A 437 23.56 0.26 16.25
CA GLU A 437 23.84 1.63 15.83
C GLU A 437 22.81 2.62 16.41
N PRO A 438 22.90 2.99 17.71
CA PRO A 438 21.93 3.87 18.36
C PRO A 438 21.74 5.23 17.66
N LEU A 439 22.80 5.78 17.08
CA LEU A 439 22.72 7.04 16.35
C LEU A 439 21.87 6.95 15.06
N LEU A 440 21.82 5.78 14.41
CA LEU A 440 20.98 5.55 13.23
C LEU A 440 19.50 5.44 13.63
N TYR A 441 19.20 4.69 14.70
CA TYR A 441 17.86 4.68 15.31
C TYR A 441 17.37 6.09 15.68
N VAL A 442 18.22 6.92 16.30
CA VAL A 442 17.86 8.31 16.65
C VAL A 442 17.61 9.15 15.41
N LYS A 443 18.49 9.10 14.39
CA LYS A 443 18.34 9.88 13.14
C LYS A 443 17.03 9.55 12.41
N GLU A 444 16.71 8.27 12.28
CA GLU A 444 15.50 7.82 11.57
C GLU A 444 14.24 8.02 12.42
N LEU A 445 14.16 7.40 13.60
CA LEU A 445 12.91 7.30 14.37
C LEU A 445 12.55 8.61 15.08
N LEU A 446 13.56 9.35 15.59
CA LEU A 446 13.38 10.61 16.32
C LEU A 446 13.69 11.85 15.47
N GLY A 447 14.53 11.71 14.43
CA GLY A 447 14.86 12.81 13.51
C GLY A 447 13.87 12.95 12.35
N LEU A 448 13.61 11.88 11.59
CA LEU A 448 12.76 11.92 10.40
C LEU A 448 11.31 11.50 10.71
N GLN A 449 11.08 10.25 11.10
CA GLN A 449 9.73 9.71 11.27
C GLN A 449 8.91 10.44 12.34
N LEU A 450 9.55 10.86 13.45
CA LEU A 450 8.88 11.61 14.50
C LEU A 450 8.22 12.89 13.98
N ILE A 451 8.83 13.60 13.02
CA ILE A 451 8.24 14.85 12.48
C ILE A 451 6.87 14.56 11.86
N GLY A 452 6.74 13.53 11.02
CA GLY A 452 5.44 13.11 10.46
C GLY A 452 4.38 12.79 11.53
N TYR A 453 4.77 12.16 12.63
CA TYR A 453 3.88 11.92 13.77
C TYR A 453 3.51 13.21 14.52
N LEU A 454 4.45 14.14 14.73
CA LEU A 454 4.19 15.44 15.38
C LEU A 454 3.26 16.32 14.53
N LEU A 455 3.44 16.36 13.21
CA LEU A 455 2.53 17.00 12.25
C LEU A 455 1.12 16.40 12.39
N THR A 456 1.02 15.07 12.41
CA THR A 456 -0.24 14.34 12.61
C THR A 456 -0.90 14.68 13.96
N CYS A 457 -0.13 14.84 15.04
CA CYS A 457 -0.65 15.27 16.35
C CYS A 457 -1.28 16.68 16.30
N VAL A 458 -0.67 17.62 15.59
CA VAL A 458 -1.23 18.98 15.41
C VAL A 458 -2.53 18.93 14.60
N LEU A 459 -2.55 18.17 13.50
CA LEU A 459 -3.76 17.99 12.70
C LEU A 459 -4.90 17.37 13.52
N ALA A 460 -4.62 16.31 14.28
CA ALA A 460 -5.62 15.62 15.10
C ALA A 460 -6.24 16.53 16.19
N LEU A 461 -5.43 17.35 16.88
CA LEU A 461 -5.93 18.35 17.82
C LEU A 461 -6.72 19.46 17.13
N THR A 462 -6.31 19.87 15.92
CA THR A 462 -7.04 20.88 15.13
C THR A 462 -8.41 20.35 14.69
N VAL A 463 -8.50 19.09 14.26
CA VAL A 463 -9.76 18.43 13.91
C VAL A 463 -10.68 18.28 15.15
N GLN A 464 -10.14 17.79 16.27
CA GLN A 464 -10.92 17.62 17.51
C GLN A 464 -11.46 18.95 18.06
N THR A 465 -10.67 20.03 17.98
CA THR A 465 -11.10 21.36 18.42
C THR A 465 -12.10 21.99 17.46
N LEU A 466 -11.91 21.93 16.14
CA LEU A 466 -12.85 22.53 15.18
C LEU A 466 -14.21 21.84 15.18
N VAL A 467 -14.24 20.51 15.05
CA VAL A 467 -15.47 19.69 14.92
C VAL A 467 -16.34 19.71 16.19
N ASN A 468 -15.74 19.97 17.36
CA ASN A 468 -16.41 20.10 18.66
C ASN A 468 -17.38 18.93 19.02
N HIS A 469 -17.00 17.71 18.66
CA HIS A 469 -17.71 16.48 19.07
C HIS A 469 -16.77 15.27 18.98
N LYS A 470 -16.28 14.76 20.12
CA LYS A 470 -15.28 13.68 20.26
C LYS A 470 -15.30 12.61 19.14
N TYR A 471 -16.41 11.86 19.04
CA TYR A 471 -16.59 10.80 18.05
C TYR A 471 -16.57 11.26 16.58
N ARG A 472 -17.03 12.47 16.27
CA ARG A 472 -16.96 13.04 14.92
C ARG A 472 -15.54 13.50 14.59
N GLY A 473 -14.79 14.00 15.57
CA GLY A 473 -13.37 14.33 15.41
C GLY A 473 -12.53 13.09 15.07
N HIS A 474 -12.74 11.98 15.77
CA HIS A 474 -12.09 10.70 15.43
C HIS A 474 -12.48 10.21 14.03
N PHE A 475 -13.77 10.30 13.66
CA PHE A 475 -14.23 9.92 12.31
C PHE A 475 -13.58 10.77 11.21
N VAL A 476 -13.47 12.09 11.40
CA VAL A 476 -12.81 12.98 10.42
C VAL A 476 -11.32 12.63 10.28
N MET A 477 -10.63 12.23 11.34
CA MET A 477 -9.25 11.73 11.24
C MET A 477 -9.14 10.40 10.46
N VAL A 478 -10.06 9.46 10.68
CA VAL A 478 -10.11 8.20 9.90
C VAL A 478 -10.38 8.48 8.42
N VAL A 479 -11.32 9.38 8.10
CA VAL A 479 -11.59 9.81 6.72
C VAL A 479 -10.37 10.52 6.13
N TYR A 480 -9.67 11.36 6.89
CA TYR A 480 -8.42 11.99 6.46
C TYR A 480 -7.35 10.95 6.07
N TYR A 481 -7.09 9.94 6.91
CA TYR A 481 -6.08 8.93 6.58
C TYR A 481 -6.44 8.12 5.33
N LEU A 482 -7.72 7.77 5.15
CA LEU A 482 -8.20 7.13 3.93
C LEU A 482 -7.97 8.03 2.71
N CYS A 483 -8.40 9.29 2.76
CA CYS A 483 -8.18 10.25 1.67
C CYS A 483 -6.70 10.45 1.35
N ALA A 484 -5.83 10.63 2.35
CA ALA A 484 -4.39 10.82 2.16
C ALA A 484 -3.70 9.58 1.55
N THR A 485 -4.18 8.38 1.87
CA THR A 485 -3.69 7.11 1.32
C THR A 485 -4.09 6.89 -0.15
N PHE A 486 -5.26 7.40 -0.56
CA PHE A 486 -5.79 7.21 -1.91
C PHE A 486 -5.65 8.42 -2.84
N MET A 487 -5.30 9.61 -2.33
CA MET A 487 -5.25 10.87 -3.10
C MET A 487 -4.39 10.78 -4.36
N GLY A 488 -3.18 10.20 -4.26
CA GLY A 488 -2.30 10.00 -5.41
C GLY A 488 -3.02 9.33 -6.59
N ARG A 489 -3.71 8.21 -6.34
CA ARG A 489 -4.38 7.44 -7.39
C ARG A 489 -5.66 8.08 -7.94
N LEU A 490 -6.13 9.16 -7.32
CA LEU A 490 -7.19 10.03 -7.86
C LEU A 490 -6.60 11.13 -8.77
N GLY A 491 -5.32 11.04 -9.14
CA GLY A 491 -4.56 12.04 -9.91
C GLY A 491 -3.95 13.15 -9.04
N PHE A 492 -4.07 13.07 -7.71
CA PHE A 492 -3.51 14.05 -6.77
C PHE A 492 -2.16 13.58 -6.21
N GLU A 493 -1.18 13.43 -7.11
CA GLU A 493 0.13 12.80 -6.85
C GLU A 493 1.21 13.78 -6.31
N GLN A 494 0.90 15.07 -6.15
CA GLN A 494 1.88 16.05 -5.64
C GLN A 494 1.96 16.04 -4.12
N HIS A 495 3.18 16.05 -3.59
CA HIS A 495 3.42 16.09 -2.15
C HIS A 495 3.03 17.43 -1.50
N ILE A 496 2.94 18.52 -2.27
CA ILE A 496 2.75 19.88 -1.75
C ILE A 496 1.36 20.15 -1.14
N TYR A 497 0.33 19.36 -1.46
CA TYR A 497 -1.00 19.46 -0.82
C TYR A 497 -1.36 18.26 0.07
N ASN A 498 -0.59 17.16 0.03
CA ASN A 498 -0.83 15.99 0.85
C ASN A 498 -0.09 16.14 2.19
N TYR A 499 -0.83 16.54 3.22
CA TYR A 499 -0.29 17.03 4.50
C TYR A 499 0.63 16.02 5.20
N GLY A 500 1.86 16.43 5.48
CA GLY A 500 2.86 15.57 6.12
C GLY A 500 3.49 14.54 5.18
N SER A 501 3.32 14.66 3.86
CA SER A 501 4.09 13.89 2.88
C SER A 501 5.29 14.67 2.35
N GLY A 502 6.36 13.94 2.04
CA GLY A 502 7.56 14.41 1.34
C GLY A 502 7.97 13.41 0.27
N THR A 503 9.16 13.57 -0.29
CA THR A 503 9.72 12.65 -1.31
C THR A 503 10.01 11.26 -0.77
N GLY A 504 10.13 11.12 0.55
CA GLY A 504 10.63 9.91 1.20
C GLY A 504 12.14 9.74 1.03
N HIS A 505 12.66 8.72 1.70
CA HIS A 505 14.09 8.42 1.78
C HIS A 505 14.33 6.92 1.89
N ILE A 506 15.48 6.46 1.38
CA ILE A 506 15.95 5.09 1.55
C ILE A 506 17.36 5.13 2.14
N TYR A 507 17.49 4.66 3.38
CA TYR A 507 18.80 4.48 4.01
C TYR A 507 19.49 3.21 3.48
N SER A 508 20.72 3.35 3.01
CA SER A 508 21.63 2.26 2.61
C SER A 508 22.77 2.16 3.64
N ASP A 509 23.30 0.97 3.92
CA ASP A 509 24.49 0.86 4.78
C ASP A 509 25.72 1.41 4.02
N MET A 510 25.81 1.14 2.71
CA MET A 510 26.84 1.72 1.83
C MET A 510 26.76 3.25 1.69
N ASN A 511 25.59 3.80 1.38
CA ASN A 511 25.42 5.21 0.95
C ASN A 511 24.78 6.12 2.02
N GLY A 512 24.40 5.56 3.18
CA GLY A 512 23.65 6.28 4.21
C GLY A 512 22.31 6.80 3.69
N PHE A 513 21.98 8.04 4.06
CA PHE A 513 20.81 8.75 3.52
C PHE A 513 21.06 9.41 2.15
N GLY A 514 22.32 9.59 1.75
CA GLY A 514 22.72 10.31 0.53
C GLY A 514 21.96 11.62 0.30
N PHE A 515 21.64 11.88 -0.96
CA PHE A 515 20.94 13.09 -1.41
C PHE A 515 19.46 13.20 -0.96
N PHE A 516 18.82 12.12 -0.50
CA PHE A 516 17.41 12.12 -0.08
C PHE A 516 17.12 13.02 1.13
N LEU A 517 18.11 13.23 2.01
CA LEU A 517 17.91 13.95 3.26
C LEU A 517 17.52 15.43 3.05
N ARG A 518 18.04 16.09 2.01
CA ARG A 518 17.81 17.52 1.78
C ARG A 518 16.39 17.83 1.29
N PRO A 519 15.83 17.14 0.26
CA PRO A 519 14.43 17.29 -0.13
C PRO A 519 13.46 16.96 1.00
N GLU A 520 13.71 15.86 1.73
CA GLU A 520 12.81 15.41 2.79
C GLU A 520 12.75 16.41 3.95
N LEU A 521 13.89 16.98 4.37
CA LEU A 521 13.91 18.06 5.37
C LEU A 521 13.19 19.34 4.90
N LEU A 522 13.22 19.66 3.60
CA LEU A 522 12.49 20.82 3.04
C LEU A 522 10.97 20.60 3.07
N PHE A 523 10.48 19.40 2.70
CA PHE A 523 9.06 19.06 2.82
C PHE A 523 8.60 19.05 4.28
N ASN A 524 9.40 18.51 5.20
CA ASN A 524 9.10 18.53 6.63
C ASN A 524 9.07 19.96 7.21
N ALA A 525 10.00 20.85 6.79
CA ALA A 525 9.99 22.26 7.23
C ALA A 525 8.81 23.06 6.64
N TYR A 526 8.43 22.79 5.38
CA TYR A 526 7.22 23.32 4.75
C TYR A 526 5.95 22.92 5.55
N TRP A 527 5.79 21.62 5.85
CA TRP A 527 4.65 21.16 6.64
C TRP A 527 4.70 21.59 8.10
N ALA A 528 5.87 21.82 8.68
CA ALA A 528 6.00 22.41 10.02
C ALA A 528 5.45 23.84 10.06
N CYS A 529 5.67 24.66 9.03
CA CYS A 529 5.03 25.98 8.93
C CYS A 529 3.50 25.87 8.81
N ALA A 530 2.98 24.90 8.05
CA ALA A 530 1.54 24.62 8.02
C ALA A 530 1.01 24.19 9.40
N ALA A 531 1.75 23.35 10.14
CA ALA A 531 1.37 22.94 11.49
C ALA A 531 1.33 24.12 12.47
N VAL A 532 2.25 25.10 12.38
CA VAL A 532 2.16 26.34 13.17
C VAL A 532 0.87 27.11 12.88
N LEU A 533 0.46 27.21 11.60
CA LEU A 533 -0.80 27.85 11.20
C LEU A 533 -2.03 27.08 11.73
N LEU A 534 -2.03 25.74 11.67
CA LEU A 534 -3.09 24.90 12.24
C LEU A 534 -3.17 25.00 13.77
N ALA A 535 -2.03 25.00 14.47
CA ALA A 535 -1.97 25.15 15.92
C ALA A 535 -2.48 26.54 16.38
N LEU A 536 -2.17 27.61 15.63
CA LEU A 536 -2.74 28.93 15.84
C LEU A 536 -4.27 28.93 15.68
N LEU A 537 -4.78 28.29 14.62
CA LEU A 537 -6.21 28.14 14.37
C LEU A 537 -6.91 27.39 15.50
N ALA A 538 -6.36 26.26 15.94
CA ALA A 538 -6.87 25.44 17.05
C ALA A 538 -6.92 26.23 18.37
N ASN A 539 -5.87 27.00 18.69
CA ASN A 539 -5.80 27.86 19.88
C ASN A 539 -6.82 29.02 19.86
N LEU A 540 -7.07 29.63 18.69
CA LEU A 540 -8.10 30.66 18.52
C LEU A 540 -9.52 30.09 18.72
N PHE A 541 -9.79 28.92 18.12
CA PHE A 541 -11.08 28.22 18.16
C PHE A 541 -11.28 27.35 19.42
N TRP A 542 -10.33 27.33 20.35
CA TRP A 542 -10.41 26.56 21.60
C TRP A 542 -11.64 26.95 22.42
N VAL A 543 -12.46 25.94 22.77
CA VAL A 543 -13.71 26.13 23.50
C VAL A 543 -13.43 26.18 24.99
N GLN A 544 -13.73 27.35 25.58
CA GLN A 544 -13.68 27.66 27.01
C GLN A 544 -15.03 28.32 27.34
N GLY A 545 -15.73 27.82 28.36
CA GLY A 545 -17.09 28.22 28.72
C GLY A 545 -18.18 27.50 27.92
N LEU A 546 -19.43 27.72 28.33
CA LEU A 546 -20.63 26.96 27.90
C LEU A 546 -21.10 27.28 26.46
N ALA A 547 -20.71 28.43 25.88
CA ALA A 547 -21.16 28.88 24.57
C ALA A 547 -20.45 28.11 23.42
N THR A 548 -21.03 26.96 23.04
CA THR A 548 -20.45 26.04 22.04
C THR A 548 -20.80 26.34 20.59
N ASP A 549 -21.73 27.27 20.32
CA ASP A 549 -22.19 27.61 18.96
C ASP A 549 -21.10 28.12 18.03
N TRP A 550 -21.14 27.69 16.77
CA TRP A 550 -20.19 28.11 15.74
C TRP A 550 -20.11 29.63 15.55
N HIS A 551 -21.25 30.34 15.58
CA HIS A 551 -21.30 31.81 15.45
C HIS A 551 -20.60 32.52 16.62
N TRP A 552 -20.80 32.05 17.85
CA TRP A 552 -20.12 32.58 19.03
C TRP A 552 -18.63 32.26 19.02
N ARG A 553 -18.25 31.04 18.63
CA ARG A 553 -16.84 30.64 18.45
C ARG A 553 -16.13 31.51 17.41
N LEU A 554 -16.76 31.80 16.26
CA LEU A 554 -16.19 32.69 15.24
C LEU A 554 -16.04 34.13 15.73
N ARG A 555 -17.05 34.67 16.44
CA ARG A 555 -16.98 36.01 17.04
C ARG A 555 -15.87 36.09 18.09
N MET A 556 -15.75 35.07 18.94
CA MET A 556 -14.67 34.97 19.93
C MET A 556 -13.31 34.83 19.27
N ALA A 557 -13.14 34.00 18.23
CA ALA A 557 -11.87 33.87 17.51
C ALA A 557 -11.39 35.22 16.94
N ARG A 558 -12.30 36.05 16.43
CA ARG A 558 -11.98 37.44 15.99
C ARG A 558 -11.57 38.34 17.15
N LEU A 559 -12.32 38.34 18.27
CA LEU A 559 -11.98 39.11 19.47
C LEU A 559 -10.67 38.66 20.14
N ARG A 560 -10.29 37.39 19.94
CA ARG A 560 -9.03 36.80 20.42
C ARG A 560 -7.84 37.05 19.50
N PHE A 561 -8.05 37.65 18.32
CA PHE A 561 -7.00 37.92 17.34
C PHE A 561 -6.28 39.23 17.68
N HIS A 562 -5.01 39.14 18.07
CA HIS A 562 -4.23 40.23 18.66
C HIS A 562 -2.84 40.31 18.00
N ARG A 563 -2.17 41.47 18.11
CA ARG A 563 -0.95 41.81 17.34
C ARG A 563 0.11 40.69 17.25
N PRO A 564 0.57 40.03 18.34
CA PRO A 564 1.58 38.96 18.22
C PRO A 564 1.05 37.69 17.54
N ALA A 565 -0.24 37.34 17.69
CA ALA A 565 -0.85 36.23 16.97
C ALA A 565 -0.96 36.54 15.46
N ALA A 566 -1.23 37.80 15.09
CA ALA A 566 -1.21 38.25 13.70
C ALA A 566 0.22 38.23 13.13
N ALA A 567 1.23 38.70 13.89
CA ALA A 567 2.63 38.67 13.47
C ALA A 567 3.14 37.23 13.25
N LEU A 568 2.85 36.30 14.16
CA LEU A 568 3.25 34.90 14.02
C LEU A 568 2.50 34.20 12.87
N LEU A 569 1.22 34.54 12.62
CA LEU A 569 0.48 34.04 11.46
C LEU A 569 1.07 34.56 10.14
N LEU A 570 1.46 35.84 10.07
CA LEU A 570 2.12 36.42 8.90
C LEU A 570 3.51 35.81 8.66
N ALA A 571 4.31 35.63 9.72
CA ALA A 571 5.63 35.01 9.62
C ALA A 571 5.55 33.54 9.17
N ALA A 572 4.67 32.74 9.79
CA ALA A 572 4.46 31.35 9.40
C ALA A 572 3.85 31.22 7.99
N GLY A 573 2.94 32.13 7.61
CA GLY A 573 2.36 32.19 6.26
C GLY A 573 3.39 32.55 5.18
N ALA A 574 4.26 33.53 5.45
CA ALA A 574 5.36 33.91 4.56
C ALA A 574 6.40 32.78 4.42
N ALA A 575 6.79 32.13 5.53
CA ALA A 575 7.70 30.99 5.51
C ALA A 575 7.10 29.76 4.79
N PHE A 576 5.80 29.51 4.95
CA PHE A 576 5.07 28.47 4.23
C PHE A 576 5.01 28.76 2.72
N ALA A 577 4.66 30.00 2.33
CA ALA A 577 4.60 30.40 0.92
C ALA A 577 5.99 30.39 0.25
N GLY A 578 7.03 30.88 0.93
CA GLY A 578 8.40 30.89 0.41
C GLY A 578 8.98 29.49 0.20
N GLN A 579 8.80 28.58 1.17
CA GLN A 579 9.20 27.18 1.02
C GLN A 579 8.37 26.45 -0.04
N GLY A 580 7.05 26.69 -0.10
CA GLY A 580 6.19 26.16 -1.14
C GLY A 580 6.62 26.60 -2.54
N ALA A 581 6.96 27.89 -2.71
CA ALA A 581 7.50 28.41 -3.96
C ALA A 581 8.86 27.78 -4.33
N PHE A 582 9.75 27.55 -3.37
CA PHE A 582 11.01 26.85 -3.60
C PHE A 582 10.81 25.37 -3.98
N ILE A 583 9.88 24.67 -3.34
CA ILE A 583 9.50 23.29 -3.68
C ILE A 583 8.88 23.24 -5.09
N LEU A 584 7.99 24.16 -5.44
CA LEU A 584 7.44 24.28 -6.80
C LEU A 584 8.53 24.58 -7.83
N TYR A 585 9.49 25.45 -7.53
CA TYR A 585 10.62 25.71 -8.43
C TYR A 585 11.43 24.44 -8.70
N ASN A 586 11.77 23.65 -7.68
CA ASN A 586 12.48 22.38 -7.88
C ASN A 586 11.62 21.37 -8.66
N THR A 587 10.35 21.20 -8.31
CA THR A 587 9.49 20.13 -8.83
C THR A 587 8.76 20.42 -10.14
N HIS A 588 8.66 21.69 -10.55
CA HIS A 588 7.92 22.12 -11.76
C HIS A 588 8.72 23.04 -12.72
N VAL A 589 9.87 23.61 -12.29
CA VAL A 589 10.68 24.52 -13.12
C VAL A 589 12.07 23.95 -13.40
N LEU A 590 12.71 23.27 -12.44
CA LEU A 590 13.93 22.50 -12.68
C LEU A 590 13.65 21.10 -13.24
N HIS A 591 12.53 20.48 -12.86
CA HIS A 591 12.02 19.23 -13.42
C HIS A 591 10.58 19.41 -13.89
N ARG A 592 10.18 18.69 -14.94
CA ARG A 592 8.80 18.65 -15.44
C ARG A 592 7.98 17.61 -14.68
N TYR A 593 7.22 18.06 -13.68
CA TYR A 593 6.18 17.25 -13.03
C TYR A 593 5.26 16.58 -14.07
N GLN A 594 5.10 15.27 -13.94
CA GLN A 594 4.23 14.41 -14.75
C GLN A 594 3.47 13.48 -13.81
N THR A 595 2.19 13.22 -14.11
CA THR A 595 1.39 12.20 -13.41
C THR A 595 1.54 10.82 -14.05
N THR A 596 1.17 9.73 -13.34
CA THR A 596 1.09 8.37 -13.92
C THR A 596 0.33 8.40 -15.26
N TRP A 597 -0.82 9.07 -15.33
CA TRP A 597 -1.61 9.17 -16.57
C TRP A 597 -0.88 9.89 -17.72
N GLN A 598 -0.04 10.88 -17.41
CA GLN A 598 0.78 11.57 -18.42
C GLN A 598 1.97 10.70 -18.87
N HIS A 599 2.54 9.90 -17.96
CA HIS A 599 3.54 8.89 -18.28
C HIS A 599 2.97 7.77 -19.17
N ASP A 600 1.76 7.28 -18.87
CA ASP A 600 1.07 6.28 -19.69
C ASP A 600 0.73 6.83 -21.09
N GLU A 601 0.27 8.08 -21.17
CA GLU A 601 0.00 8.74 -22.44
C GLU A 601 1.29 9.04 -23.23
N LYS A 602 2.43 9.31 -22.56
CA LYS A 602 3.78 9.41 -23.15
C LYS A 602 4.20 8.07 -23.78
N ALA A 603 4.07 6.96 -23.07
CA ALA A 603 4.38 5.61 -23.57
C ALA A 603 3.45 5.16 -24.72
N LYS A 604 2.15 5.45 -24.61
CA LYS A 604 1.18 5.25 -25.70
C LYS A 604 1.48 6.12 -26.94
N ARG A 605 1.94 7.37 -26.74
CA ARG A 605 2.35 8.26 -27.84
C ARG A 605 3.58 7.72 -28.55
N TYR A 606 4.58 7.26 -27.78
CA TYR A 606 5.77 6.57 -28.29
C TYR A 606 5.37 5.40 -29.18
N GLU A 607 4.52 4.50 -28.68
CA GLU A 607 4.03 3.35 -29.44
C GLU A 607 3.31 3.79 -30.72
N LYS A 608 2.32 4.69 -30.64
CA LYS A 608 1.52 5.08 -31.82
C LYS A 608 2.32 5.85 -32.88
N GLN A 609 3.41 6.53 -32.51
CA GLN A 609 4.25 7.29 -33.46
C GLN A 609 5.41 6.48 -34.03
N TYR A 610 6.03 5.63 -33.22
CA TYR A 610 7.32 5.01 -33.55
C TYR A 610 7.28 3.48 -33.73
N ARG A 611 6.19 2.78 -33.37
CA ARG A 611 6.05 1.32 -33.60
C ARG A 611 6.19 0.91 -35.07
N LYS A 612 5.98 1.83 -36.01
CA LYS A 612 6.25 1.66 -37.45
C LYS A 612 7.74 1.39 -37.79
N TYR A 613 8.67 1.64 -36.87
CA TYR A 613 10.09 1.35 -37.03
C TYR A 613 10.51 -0.04 -36.51
N ILE A 614 9.60 -0.82 -35.88
CA ILE A 614 9.87 -2.21 -35.52
C ILE A 614 10.21 -3.01 -36.79
N GLY A 615 11.32 -3.73 -36.76
CA GLY A 615 11.76 -4.60 -37.86
C GLY A 615 12.44 -3.90 -39.04
N ILE A 616 12.57 -2.56 -39.01
CA ILE A 616 13.42 -1.85 -39.96
C ILE A 616 14.90 -2.14 -39.62
N PRO A 617 15.76 -2.49 -40.60
CA PRO A 617 17.19 -2.66 -40.38
C PRO A 617 17.84 -1.45 -39.72
N GLN A 618 18.68 -1.67 -38.70
CA GLN A 618 19.41 -0.65 -37.95
C GLN A 618 20.89 -1.05 -37.83
N PRO A 619 21.84 -0.10 -37.73
CA PRO A 619 23.25 -0.45 -37.63
C PRO A 619 23.50 -1.31 -36.39
N ARG A 620 24.26 -2.40 -36.54
CA ARG A 620 24.61 -3.27 -35.41
C ARG A 620 25.93 -2.82 -34.79
N ILE A 621 25.96 -2.64 -33.47
CA ILE A 621 27.20 -2.36 -32.74
C ILE A 621 28.14 -3.58 -32.87
N THR A 622 29.41 -3.32 -33.17
CA THR A 622 30.48 -4.33 -33.33
C THR A 622 31.63 -4.13 -32.36
N ALA A 623 31.84 -2.91 -31.85
CA ALA A 623 32.71 -2.61 -30.73
C ALA A 623 32.20 -1.37 -29.98
N THR A 624 32.45 -1.34 -28.66
CA THR A 624 32.15 -0.21 -27.78
C THR A 624 33.45 0.24 -27.12
N ASN A 625 33.86 1.48 -27.35
CA ASN A 625 34.85 2.15 -26.52
C ASN A 625 34.15 3.29 -25.77
N VAL A 626 34.19 3.27 -24.44
CA VAL A 626 33.55 4.30 -23.61
C VAL A 626 34.47 4.74 -22.48
N ALA A 627 34.52 6.05 -22.26
CA ALA A 627 35.20 6.69 -21.15
C ALA A 627 34.18 7.42 -20.28
N ILE A 628 34.15 7.07 -18.99
CA ILE A 628 33.10 7.45 -18.04
C ILE A 628 33.72 8.26 -16.90
N ASP A 629 33.40 9.54 -16.87
CA ASP A 629 33.75 10.47 -15.81
C ASP A 629 32.68 10.48 -14.73
N LEU A 630 32.87 9.71 -13.67
CA LEU A 630 32.01 9.72 -12.49
C LEU A 630 32.39 10.88 -11.55
N TYR A 631 31.37 11.53 -10.98
CA TYR A 631 31.52 12.48 -9.88
C TYR A 631 30.53 12.10 -8.74
N PRO A 632 30.78 11.01 -7.99
CA PRO A 632 29.89 10.48 -6.96
C PRO A 632 29.40 11.55 -5.96
N SER A 633 30.33 12.37 -5.47
CA SER A 633 30.08 13.50 -4.55
C SER A 633 29.17 14.61 -5.10
N GLN A 634 28.82 14.58 -6.39
CA GLN A 634 27.96 15.56 -7.06
C GLN A 634 26.71 14.94 -7.69
N GLY A 635 26.53 13.62 -7.59
CA GLY A 635 25.39 12.91 -8.19
C GLY A 635 25.34 12.95 -9.72
N ARG A 636 26.47 13.23 -10.39
CA ARG A 636 26.56 13.39 -11.85
C ARG A 636 27.60 12.48 -12.50
N PHE A 637 27.40 12.17 -13.78
CA PHE A 637 28.45 11.58 -14.61
C PHE A 637 28.44 12.16 -16.02
N ARG A 638 29.60 12.13 -16.69
CA ARG A 638 29.72 12.37 -18.12
C ARG A 638 30.32 11.12 -18.79
N ALA A 639 29.85 10.78 -19.97
CA ALA A 639 30.39 9.67 -20.75
C ALA A 639 30.65 10.11 -22.18
N HIS A 640 31.90 9.95 -22.61
CA HIS A 640 32.31 10.13 -24.00
C HIS A 640 32.68 8.76 -24.57
N GLY A 641 32.26 8.45 -25.80
CA GLY A 641 32.48 7.13 -26.36
C GLY A 641 32.23 7.05 -27.86
N THR A 642 32.74 5.97 -28.44
CA THR A 642 32.63 5.65 -29.85
C THR A 642 32.12 4.22 -30.00
N TYR A 643 30.94 4.06 -30.62
CA TYR A 643 30.51 2.76 -31.12
C TYR A 643 31.07 2.56 -32.52
N GLN A 644 31.71 1.41 -32.76
CA GLN A 644 31.89 0.91 -34.12
C GLN A 644 30.60 0.19 -34.52
N ILE A 645 30.10 0.49 -35.71
CA ILE A 645 28.80 0.04 -36.22
C ILE A 645 28.93 -0.56 -37.61
N ALA A 646 28.13 -1.56 -37.92
CA ALA A 646 28.11 -2.22 -39.22
C ALA A 646 26.69 -2.54 -39.71
N ASN A 647 26.45 -2.41 -41.01
CA ASN A 647 25.23 -2.93 -41.62
C ASN A 647 25.37 -4.45 -41.85
N LYS A 648 24.85 -5.26 -40.91
CA LYS A 648 24.83 -6.73 -41.02
C LYS A 648 23.63 -7.28 -41.82
N TYR A 649 22.76 -6.43 -42.35
CA TYR A 649 21.58 -6.84 -43.10
C TYR A 649 21.84 -6.84 -44.60
N GLY A 650 21.20 -7.76 -45.34
CA GLY A 650 21.24 -7.81 -46.81
C GLY A 650 20.46 -6.69 -47.53
N ARG A 651 20.26 -5.54 -46.88
CA ARG A 651 19.56 -4.35 -47.41
C ARG A 651 20.28 -3.08 -46.92
N PRO A 652 20.35 -2.01 -47.73
CA PRO A 652 20.93 -0.74 -47.30
C PRO A 652 20.08 -0.09 -46.18
N ILE A 653 20.72 0.74 -45.35
CA ILE A 653 20.07 1.49 -44.27
C ILE A 653 20.06 2.99 -44.63
N ASP A 654 18.88 3.57 -44.81
CA ASP A 654 18.70 5.01 -45.12
C ASP A 654 18.37 5.86 -43.87
N GLN A 655 17.91 5.22 -42.79
CA GLN A 655 17.49 5.88 -41.54
C GLN A 655 18.04 5.15 -40.31
N VAL A 656 18.62 5.91 -39.38
CA VAL A 656 19.16 5.42 -38.11
C VAL A 656 18.42 6.06 -36.95
N LEU A 657 17.80 5.23 -36.11
CA LEU A 657 17.13 5.61 -34.88
C LEU A 657 18.12 5.47 -33.73
N VAL A 658 18.32 6.54 -32.97
CA VAL A 658 19.11 6.54 -31.74
C VAL A 658 18.19 6.85 -30.57
N THR A 659 18.11 5.91 -29.64
CA THR A 659 17.34 6.02 -28.40
C THR A 659 18.26 6.24 -27.21
N GLN A 660 17.87 7.15 -26.32
CA GLN A 660 18.60 7.53 -25.12
C GLN A 660 17.63 8.27 -24.21
N ARG A 661 17.73 8.11 -22.88
CA ARG A 661 16.90 8.88 -21.94
C ARG A 661 17.24 10.37 -22.07
N PHE A 662 16.24 11.21 -22.40
CA PHE A 662 16.39 12.66 -22.60
C PHE A 662 15.48 13.46 -21.63
N ASP A 663 15.25 12.96 -20.42
CA ASP A 663 14.55 13.71 -19.37
C ASP A 663 15.43 14.88 -18.85
N ASP A 664 14.89 15.80 -18.05
CA ASP A 664 15.47 17.14 -17.80
C ASP A 664 16.91 17.16 -17.22
N ASP A 665 17.35 16.07 -16.59
CA ASP A 665 18.70 15.91 -16.02
C ASP A 665 19.79 15.58 -17.08
N TRP A 666 19.39 15.20 -18.30
CA TRP A 666 20.29 14.70 -19.36
C TRP A 666 20.65 15.78 -20.39
N GLN A 667 21.95 15.96 -20.59
CA GLN A 667 22.55 16.84 -21.59
C GLN A 667 23.36 16.02 -22.59
N ILE A 668 23.42 16.47 -23.85
CA ILE A 668 24.19 15.81 -24.91
C ILE A 668 25.00 16.86 -25.64
N HIS A 669 26.31 16.81 -25.43
CA HIS A 669 27.30 17.73 -25.99
C HIS A 669 27.69 17.32 -27.42
N ARG A 670 27.70 16.01 -27.72
CA ARG A 670 28.01 15.47 -29.05
C ARG A 670 27.22 14.19 -29.34
N MET A 671 26.77 14.03 -30.59
CA MET A 671 26.26 12.78 -31.15
C MET A 671 26.38 12.85 -32.68
N GLN A 672 27.40 12.21 -33.23
CA GLN A 672 27.82 12.34 -34.64
C GLN A 672 28.20 10.99 -35.23
N PHE A 673 28.01 10.81 -36.54
CA PHE A 673 28.40 9.61 -37.28
C PHE A 673 29.63 9.89 -38.15
N SER A 674 30.41 8.86 -38.45
CA SER A 674 31.56 8.95 -39.38
C SER A 674 31.15 9.15 -40.85
N PHE A 675 29.88 8.94 -41.17
CA PHE A 675 29.27 9.16 -42.48
C PHE A 675 28.23 10.29 -42.40
N PRO A 676 27.90 10.96 -43.53
CA PRO A 676 26.87 12.00 -43.56
C PRO A 676 25.52 11.48 -43.03
N ALA A 677 25.00 12.13 -41.99
CA ALA A 677 23.74 11.78 -41.34
C ALA A 677 23.04 13.05 -40.82
N GLU A 678 21.90 13.38 -41.41
CA GLU A 678 21.10 14.57 -41.10
C GLU A 678 20.06 14.25 -40.03
N LEU A 679 19.99 15.05 -38.97
CA LEU A 679 18.98 14.87 -37.90
C LEU A 679 17.59 15.30 -38.41
N GLN A 680 16.80 14.33 -38.86
CA GLN A 680 15.45 14.56 -39.41
C GLN A 680 14.39 14.77 -38.32
N THR A 681 14.54 14.16 -37.15
CA THR A 681 13.58 14.28 -36.04
C THR A 681 14.27 14.11 -34.70
N GLN A 682 13.96 14.98 -33.74
CA GLN A 682 14.33 14.82 -32.33
C GLN A 682 13.07 14.99 -31.47
N ASP A 683 12.63 13.90 -30.86
CA ASP A 683 11.57 13.91 -29.85
C ASP A 683 12.23 13.68 -28.48
N ARG A 684 12.40 14.77 -27.73
CA ARG A 684 13.04 14.75 -26.41
C ARG A 684 12.19 13.95 -25.41
N ASP A 685 10.88 14.24 -25.35
CA ASP A 685 9.92 13.47 -24.54
C ASP A 685 10.02 11.96 -24.81
N ALA A 686 10.12 11.55 -26.08
CA ALA A 686 10.18 10.13 -26.47
C ALA A 686 11.54 9.44 -26.25
N GLY A 687 12.58 10.17 -25.87
CA GLY A 687 13.94 9.61 -25.81
C GLY A 687 14.49 9.19 -27.18
N LEU A 688 14.03 9.80 -28.29
CA LEU A 688 14.32 9.34 -29.66
C LEU A 688 14.88 10.45 -30.58
N ARG A 689 15.92 10.10 -31.33
CA ARG A 689 16.42 10.83 -32.51
C ARG A 689 16.34 9.95 -33.75
N ILE A 690 15.96 10.53 -34.88
CA ILE A 690 15.93 9.87 -36.19
C ILE A 690 16.85 10.64 -37.13
N TYR A 691 17.91 9.97 -37.57
CA TYR A 691 18.87 10.48 -38.54
C TYR A 691 18.58 9.88 -39.91
N ARG A 692 18.62 10.69 -40.96
CA ARG A 692 18.54 10.25 -42.35
C ARG A 692 19.93 10.32 -42.98
N LEU A 693 20.32 9.27 -43.69
CA LEU A 693 21.60 9.19 -44.39
C LEU A 693 21.37 9.62 -45.85
N PRO A 694 21.99 10.72 -46.34
CA PRO A 694 21.88 11.12 -47.75
C PRO A 694 22.42 10.05 -48.71
N GLN A 695 23.42 9.28 -48.28
CA GLN A 695 23.90 8.06 -48.92
C GLN A 695 23.62 6.87 -47.99
N ALA A 696 22.64 6.03 -48.34
CA ALA A 696 22.25 4.89 -47.52
C ALA A 696 23.41 3.90 -47.31
N LEU A 697 23.63 3.48 -46.08
CA LEU A 697 24.74 2.61 -45.67
C LEU A 697 24.55 1.20 -46.27
N PRO A 698 25.38 0.77 -47.24
CA PRO A 698 25.13 -0.47 -47.98
C PRO A 698 25.42 -1.73 -47.13
N PRO A 699 24.91 -2.91 -47.52
CA PRO A 699 25.20 -4.17 -46.84
C PRO A 699 26.70 -4.40 -46.64
N GLY A 700 27.09 -4.82 -45.43
CA GLY A 700 28.49 -5.06 -45.05
C GLY A 700 29.31 -3.80 -44.71
N ALA A 701 28.82 -2.59 -44.99
CA ALA A 701 29.57 -1.37 -44.70
C ALA A 701 29.67 -1.07 -43.20
N THR A 702 30.80 -0.47 -42.82
CA THR A 702 31.16 -0.11 -41.44
C THR A 702 31.30 1.41 -41.28
N GLY A 703 31.12 1.89 -40.06
CA GLY A 703 31.42 3.26 -39.65
C GLY A 703 31.47 3.37 -38.13
N SER A 704 31.51 4.59 -37.61
CA SER A 704 31.41 4.85 -36.17
C SER A 704 30.31 5.86 -35.82
N MET A 705 29.89 5.85 -34.55
CA MET A 705 29.12 6.92 -33.93
C MET A 705 29.82 7.38 -32.65
N ASP A 706 30.21 8.65 -32.61
CA ASP A 706 30.77 9.32 -31.44
C ASP A 706 29.64 9.97 -30.63
N PHE A 707 29.64 9.78 -29.31
CA PHE A 707 28.72 10.43 -28.38
C PHE A 707 29.46 11.06 -27.19
N ASP A 708 28.87 12.12 -26.65
CA ASP A 708 29.30 12.80 -25.42
C ASP A 708 28.03 13.25 -24.69
N ILE A 709 27.71 12.55 -23.60
CA ILE A 709 26.48 12.69 -22.82
C ILE A 709 26.81 12.98 -21.36
N GLU A 710 26.00 13.81 -20.69
CA GLU A 710 26.17 14.15 -19.28
C GLU A 710 24.82 14.06 -18.55
N PHE A 711 24.78 13.29 -17.48
CA PHE A 711 23.68 13.26 -16.52
C PHE A 711 24.07 14.13 -15.33
N ALA A 712 23.41 15.28 -15.16
CA ALA A 712 23.76 16.29 -14.16
C ALA A 712 22.50 16.87 -13.50
N PRO A 713 21.89 16.14 -12.55
CA PRO A 713 20.59 16.47 -11.97
C PRO A 713 20.59 17.76 -11.15
N ARG A 714 19.47 18.49 -11.16
CA ARG A 714 19.39 19.86 -10.60
C ARG A 714 18.26 20.02 -9.60
N GLY A 715 18.55 19.81 -8.32
CA GLY A 715 17.59 19.98 -7.23
C GLY A 715 16.93 18.64 -6.87
N PHE A 716 15.61 18.57 -6.93
CA PHE A 716 14.84 17.33 -6.75
C PHE A 716 13.49 17.36 -7.48
N SER A 717 13.02 16.20 -7.93
CA SER A 717 11.72 16.03 -8.55
C SER A 717 10.61 15.76 -7.51
N ASN A 718 9.34 15.77 -7.92
CA ASN A 718 8.26 15.29 -7.02
C ASN A 718 8.40 13.79 -6.71
N GLY A 719 9.01 12.99 -7.60
CA GLY A 719 9.33 11.58 -7.38
C GLY A 719 10.61 11.34 -6.56
N GLY A 720 11.20 12.38 -5.96
CA GLY A 720 12.45 12.30 -5.22
C GLY A 720 13.70 12.54 -6.06
N VAL A 721 14.78 11.85 -5.70
CA VAL A 721 16.13 12.01 -6.27
C VAL A 721 16.53 10.72 -7.01
N SER A 722 17.19 10.88 -8.16
CA SER A 722 17.77 9.75 -8.91
C SER A 722 18.84 9.02 -8.10
N THR A 723 18.85 7.69 -8.20
CA THR A 723 19.86 6.80 -7.60
C THR A 723 20.93 6.34 -8.59
N LEU A 724 20.94 6.90 -9.81
CA LEU A 724 21.83 6.49 -10.90
C LEU A 724 23.32 6.76 -10.57
N VAL A 725 23.61 7.90 -9.94
CA VAL A 725 24.92 8.24 -9.37
C VAL A 725 24.72 8.66 -7.93
N VAL A 726 25.47 8.03 -7.02
CA VAL A 726 25.40 8.24 -5.57
C VAL A 726 26.80 8.28 -4.97
N GLU A 727 26.96 8.95 -3.81
CA GLU A 727 28.25 9.20 -3.17
C GLU A 727 29.08 7.94 -2.94
N ASN A 728 28.45 6.80 -2.64
CA ASN A 728 29.12 5.51 -2.48
C ASN A 728 28.26 4.36 -3.03
N GLY A 729 28.74 3.63 -4.04
CA GLY A 729 27.97 2.57 -4.70
C GLY A 729 27.17 3.04 -5.91
N THR A 730 27.75 3.92 -6.73
CA THR A 730 27.20 4.27 -8.04
C THR A 730 27.11 3.02 -8.92
N PHE A 731 25.97 2.84 -9.60
CA PHE A 731 25.71 1.71 -10.51
C PHE A 731 25.08 2.22 -11.81
N LEU A 732 25.88 2.29 -12.87
CA LEU A 732 25.40 2.57 -14.23
C LEU A 732 25.22 1.24 -14.99
N ASN A 733 24.12 1.09 -15.72
CA ASN A 733 23.84 -0.04 -16.59
C ASN A 733 23.97 0.37 -18.08
N TYR A 734 24.02 -0.59 -19.02
CA TYR A 734 24.11 -0.31 -20.46
C TYR A 734 22.97 0.61 -20.97
N GLU A 735 21.78 0.56 -20.36
CA GLU A 735 20.64 1.47 -20.60
C GLU A 735 20.91 2.98 -20.34
N SER A 736 22.06 3.31 -19.74
CA SER A 736 22.47 4.71 -19.50
C SER A 736 23.06 5.37 -20.74
N PHE A 737 23.40 4.57 -21.76
CA PHE A 737 24.11 4.97 -22.98
C PHE A 737 23.24 4.78 -24.23
N PRO A 738 23.59 5.38 -25.38
CA PRO A 738 22.69 5.41 -26.54
C PRO A 738 22.54 4.04 -27.20
N ASP A 739 21.32 3.70 -27.63
CA ASP A 739 21.01 2.41 -28.24
C ASP A 739 20.26 2.57 -29.57
N PHE A 740 20.43 1.63 -30.51
CA PHE A 740 19.92 1.75 -31.88
C PHE A 740 18.60 1.00 -32.12
N GLY A 741 17.55 1.74 -32.50
CA GLY A 741 16.28 1.18 -32.96
C GLY A 741 15.05 1.66 -32.20
N TYR A 742 14.09 0.74 -32.00
CA TYR A 742 12.83 0.99 -31.32
C TYR A 742 12.77 0.17 -30.03
N GLN A 743 12.53 0.84 -28.91
CA GLN A 743 12.54 0.23 -27.58
C GLN A 743 11.15 -0.30 -27.23
N GLU A 744 10.94 -1.61 -27.39
CA GLU A 744 9.72 -2.29 -26.95
C GLU A 744 9.48 -2.16 -25.42
N GLY A 745 10.52 -1.82 -24.65
CA GLY A 745 10.45 -1.47 -23.21
C GLY A 745 9.85 -0.08 -22.91
N ALA A 746 9.79 0.83 -23.88
CA ALA A 746 9.12 2.14 -23.73
C ALA A 746 7.61 2.10 -24.03
N GLU A 747 7.08 0.93 -24.42
CA GLU A 747 5.63 0.71 -24.54
C GLU A 747 4.99 0.39 -23.18
N LEU A 748 3.73 0.81 -23.01
CA LEU A 748 2.85 0.31 -21.94
C LEU A 748 2.86 -1.22 -21.91
N SER A 749 3.18 -1.82 -20.77
CA SER A 749 3.37 -3.28 -20.67
C SER A 749 2.17 -4.03 -20.09
N GLU A 750 1.31 -3.39 -19.30
CA GLU A 750 0.11 -4.04 -18.74
C GLU A 750 -1.09 -4.00 -19.69
N ASP A 751 -1.67 -5.16 -20.00
CA ASP A 751 -2.85 -5.27 -20.87
C ASP A 751 -4.06 -4.43 -20.40
N ALA A 752 -4.23 -4.23 -19.09
CA ALA A 752 -5.31 -3.40 -18.53
C ALA A 752 -5.12 -1.91 -18.83
N VAL A 753 -3.91 -1.38 -18.59
CA VAL A 753 -3.54 0.00 -18.93
C VAL A 753 -3.55 0.20 -20.45
N ARG A 754 -3.02 -0.77 -21.21
CA ARG A 754 -3.10 -0.77 -22.70
C ARG A 754 -4.54 -0.66 -23.19
N ARG A 755 -5.48 -1.43 -22.63
CA ARG A 755 -6.93 -1.29 -22.92
C ARG A 755 -7.45 0.11 -22.58
N LYS A 756 -7.12 0.64 -21.40
CA LYS A 756 -7.54 1.98 -20.92
C LYS A 756 -7.09 3.12 -21.86
N HIS A 757 -5.92 2.99 -22.49
CA HIS A 757 -5.41 3.94 -23.50
C HIS A 757 -5.79 3.58 -24.97
N GLY A 758 -6.63 2.56 -25.20
CA GLY A 758 -7.06 2.18 -26.54
C GLY A 758 -5.91 1.63 -27.41
N LEU A 759 -5.14 0.71 -26.82
CA LEU A 759 -4.11 -0.11 -27.47
C LEU A 759 -4.53 -1.59 -27.46
N ALA A 760 -4.05 -2.36 -28.43
CA ALA A 760 -4.18 -3.82 -28.41
C ALA A 760 -3.35 -4.42 -27.26
N PRO A 761 -3.69 -5.62 -26.75
CA PRO A 761 -2.84 -6.38 -25.82
C PRO A 761 -1.40 -6.50 -26.31
N LYS A 762 -0.42 -6.54 -25.39
CA LYS A 762 0.98 -6.65 -25.82
C LYS A 762 1.22 -8.05 -26.40
N PRO A 763 1.96 -8.18 -27.53
CA PRO A 763 2.44 -9.48 -27.98
C PRO A 763 3.18 -10.18 -26.85
N ARG A 764 3.05 -11.51 -26.77
CA ARG A 764 3.91 -12.29 -25.88
C ARG A 764 5.30 -12.43 -26.51
N MET A 765 6.22 -13.00 -25.74
CA MET A 765 7.49 -13.53 -26.25
C MET A 765 7.26 -14.28 -27.57
N TYR A 766 8.13 -13.99 -28.55
CA TYR A 766 8.09 -14.59 -29.88
C TYR A 766 8.15 -16.13 -29.82
N ASP A 767 7.68 -16.79 -30.87
CA ASP A 767 7.78 -18.24 -30.97
C ASP A 767 9.26 -18.66 -30.97
N ILE A 768 9.57 -19.83 -30.40
CA ILE A 768 10.94 -20.35 -30.36
C ILE A 768 11.50 -20.60 -31.77
N ASP A 769 10.61 -20.83 -32.75
CA ASP A 769 10.94 -21.00 -34.17
C ASP A 769 10.89 -19.72 -35.02
N ASP A 770 10.61 -18.55 -34.44
CA ASP A 770 10.62 -17.27 -35.18
C ASP A 770 12.04 -16.94 -35.71
N PRO A 771 12.25 -16.87 -37.04
CA PRO A 771 13.57 -16.66 -37.63
C PRO A 771 14.10 -15.22 -37.47
N VAL A 772 13.23 -14.25 -37.17
CA VAL A 772 13.62 -12.86 -36.92
C VAL A 772 13.98 -12.66 -35.45
N ALA A 773 13.24 -13.30 -34.53
CA ALA A 773 13.60 -13.34 -33.12
C ALA A 773 14.97 -14.03 -32.91
N ARG A 774 15.24 -15.13 -33.63
CA ARG A 774 16.54 -15.82 -33.65
C ARG A 774 17.72 -14.98 -34.16
N MET A 775 17.48 -13.81 -34.78
CA MET A 775 18.52 -12.84 -35.15
C MET A 775 18.75 -11.75 -34.09
N ARG A 776 18.19 -11.89 -32.89
CA ARG A 776 18.42 -11.01 -31.73
C ARG A 776 18.90 -11.86 -30.54
N ASN A 777 19.59 -11.23 -29.58
CA ASN A 777 19.76 -11.82 -28.26
C ASN A 777 18.75 -11.20 -27.28
N ASP A 778 18.50 -11.88 -26.16
CA ASP A 778 17.50 -11.49 -25.15
C ASP A 778 17.80 -10.13 -24.48
N THR A 779 19.06 -9.68 -24.54
CA THR A 779 19.57 -8.51 -23.79
C THR A 779 19.72 -7.25 -24.64
N SER A 780 19.89 -7.38 -25.96
CA SER A 780 20.07 -6.25 -26.88
C SER A 780 19.66 -6.64 -28.31
N HIS A 781 18.84 -5.80 -28.94
CA HIS A 781 18.40 -5.97 -30.33
C HIS A 781 19.28 -5.21 -31.35
N SER A 782 20.17 -4.35 -30.85
CA SER A 782 21.07 -3.45 -31.59
C SER A 782 22.50 -3.98 -31.72
N SER A 783 22.85 -5.06 -31.01
CA SER A 783 24.19 -5.61 -30.96
C SER A 783 24.15 -7.13 -31.10
N ASP A 784 25.32 -7.74 -31.34
CA ASP A 784 25.49 -9.19 -31.24
C ASP A 784 26.63 -9.45 -30.23
N TRP A 785 27.81 -9.83 -30.73
CA TRP A 785 29.04 -9.94 -29.96
C TRP A 785 29.95 -8.75 -30.29
N VAL A 786 30.28 -7.94 -29.28
CA VAL A 786 31.12 -6.74 -29.35
C VAL A 786 32.41 -6.91 -28.56
N SER A 787 33.49 -6.23 -28.95
CA SER A 787 34.60 -5.94 -28.02
C SER A 787 34.25 -4.70 -27.20
N LEU A 788 34.50 -4.73 -25.89
CA LEU A 788 34.26 -3.63 -24.97
C LEU A 788 35.58 -3.14 -24.37
N ASP A 789 35.86 -1.85 -24.59
CA ASP A 789 36.87 -1.05 -23.93
C ASP A 789 36.15 -0.04 -23.02
N ALA A 790 36.55 0.03 -21.75
CA ALA A 790 35.92 0.90 -20.77
C ALA A 790 36.97 1.57 -19.87
N THR A 791 37.10 2.90 -19.97
CA THR A 791 37.91 3.70 -19.04
C THR A 791 36.99 4.39 -18.05
N ILE A 792 37.11 4.14 -16.75
CA ILE A 792 36.32 4.86 -15.73
C ILE A 792 37.25 5.74 -14.89
N SER A 793 36.87 7.01 -14.71
CA SER A 793 37.50 7.92 -13.74
C SER A 793 36.52 8.24 -12.60
N THR A 794 37.03 8.35 -11.37
CA THR A 794 36.21 8.50 -10.16
C THR A 794 36.96 9.27 -9.05
N ASP A 795 36.23 9.63 -7.99
CA ASP A 795 36.78 10.20 -6.75
C ASP A 795 37.88 9.27 -6.16
N PRO A 796 38.97 9.82 -5.59
CA PRO A 796 40.25 9.12 -5.43
C PRO A 796 40.26 8.04 -4.34
N ASP A 797 39.26 8.06 -3.45
CA ASP A 797 39.02 7.08 -2.39
C ASP A 797 38.15 5.89 -2.84
N GLN A 798 37.74 5.86 -4.10
CA GLN A 798 36.88 4.80 -4.67
C GLN A 798 37.66 3.87 -5.61
N ILE A 799 37.05 2.73 -5.90
CA ILE A 799 37.48 1.79 -6.94
C ILE A 799 36.32 1.67 -7.93
N ALA A 800 36.58 2.05 -9.19
CA ALA A 800 35.62 1.89 -10.28
C ALA A 800 35.91 0.62 -11.07
N ILE A 801 34.85 -0.06 -11.54
CA ILE A 801 34.93 -1.41 -12.14
C ILE A 801 34.00 -1.50 -13.34
N ALA A 802 34.53 -1.98 -14.47
CA ALA A 802 33.80 -2.40 -15.65
C ALA A 802 33.99 -3.93 -15.91
N PRO A 803 33.24 -4.53 -16.84
CA PRO A 803 33.47 -5.92 -17.27
C PRO A 803 34.81 -6.07 -18.01
N GLY A 804 35.41 -7.25 -17.91
CA GLY A 804 36.70 -7.54 -18.54
C GLY A 804 37.93 -7.42 -17.63
N GLU A 805 39.11 -7.57 -18.22
CA GLU A 805 40.40 -7.61 -17.53
C GLU A 805 40.93 -6.18 -17.33
N LEU A 806 41.53 -5.90 -16.16
CA LEU A 806 42.10 -4.57 -15.84
C LEU A 806 43.43 -4.42 -16.58
N VAL A 807 43.50 -3.46 -17.50
CA VAL A 807 44.70 -3.17 -18.32
C VAL A 807 45.61 -2.18 -17.60
N ARG A 808 45.04 -1.10 -17.07
CA ARG A 808 45.79 -0.01 -16.46
C ARG A 808 45.02 0.62 -15.31
N GLU A 809 45.71 0.94 -14.22
CA GLU A 809 45.21 1.80 -13.15
C GLU A 809 46.21 2.96 -12.96
N TRP A 810 45.72 4.19 -12.85
CA TRP A 810 46.54 5.36 -12.55
C TRP A 810 45.76 6.44 -11.80
N SER A 811 46.48 7.43 -11.25
CA SER A 811 45.88 8.64 -10.68
C SER A 811 46.39 9.86 -11.43
N GLU A 812 45.50 10.82 -11.68
CA GLU A 812 45.80 12.02 -12.46
C GLU A 812 45.05 13.20 -11.86
N GLY A 813 45.81 14.19 -11.36
CA GLY A 813 45.25 15.25 -10.51
C GLY A 813 44.53 14.65 -9.28
N PRO A 814 43.33 15.13 -8.93
CA PRO A 814 42.56 14.63 -7.78
C PRO A 814 41.68 13.40 -8.09
N ARG A 815 41.89 12.69 -9.21
CA ARG A 815 41.02 11.58 -9.66
C ARG A 815 41.81 10.31 -9.96
N ARG A 816 41.13 9.16 -9.83
CA ARG A 816 41.69 7.83 -10.08
C ARG A 816 41.00 7.18 -11.28
N PHE A 817 41.76 6.49 -12.11
CA PHE A 817 41.37 6.02 -13.44
C PHE A 817 41.66 4.53 -13.60
N PHE A 818 40.74 3.82 -14.26
CA PHE A 818 40.79 2.37 -14.48
C PHE A 818 40.42 2.04 -15.93
N GLU A 819 41.34 1.44 -16.69
CA GLU A 819 41.12 0.96 -18.06
C GLU A 819 40.83 -0.55 -18.03
N TYR A 820 39.67 -0.96 -18.55
CA TYR A 820 39.24 -2.36 -18.69
C TYR A 820 39.06 -2.73 -20.16
N ARG A 821 39.45 -3.96 -20.52
CA ARG A 821 39.34 -4.51 -21.89
C ARG A 821 38.82 -5.95 -21.87
N THR A 822 37.93 -6.28 -22.80
CA THR A 822 37.47 -7.66 -23.00
C THR A 822 38.43 -8.47 -23.86
N ARG A 823 38.91 -9.62 -23.36
CA ARG A 823 39.85 -10.52 -24.06
C ARG A 823 39.29 -11.15 -25.34
N GLY A 824 37.97 -11.25 -25.44
CA GLY A 824 37.23 -11.69 -26.63
C GLY A 824 35.96 -10.85 -26.82
N LYS A 825 35.08 -11.25 -27.73
CA LYS A 825 33.79 -10.57 -27.91
C LYS A 825 32.79 -11.06 -26.86
N ALA A 826 32.00 -10.14 -26.30
CA ALA A 826 30.93 -10.40 -25.35
C ALA A 826 29.61 -9.77 -25.86
N LEU A 827 28.47 -10.04 -25.20
CA LEU A 827 27.26 -9.26 -25.45
C LEU A 827 27.49 -7.79 -25.08
N ASN A 828 26.80 -6.84 -25.71
CA ASN A 828 26.87 -5.40 -25.34
C ASN A 828 26.06 -5.12 -24.06
N PHE A 829 26.37 -5.87 -23.01
CA PHE A 829 25.70 -5.90 -21.73
C PHE A 829 26.75 -5.67 -20.65
N PHE A 830 26.81 -4.44 -20.14
CA PHE A 830 27.86 -3.99 -19.24
C PHE A 830 27.30 -3.06 -18.15
N CYS A 831 28.01 -3.02 -17.02
CA CYS A 831 27.76 -2.09 -15.92
C CYS A 831 29.05 -1.35 -15.55
N ALA A 832 28.95 -0.08 -15.19
CA ALA A 832 30.06 0.67 -14.58
C ALA A 832 29.69 0.95 -13.12
N VAL A 833 30.48 0.42 -12.19
CA VAL A 833 30.21 0.46 -10.75
C VAL A 833 31.35 1.18 -10.03
N SER A 834 31.06 2.06 -9.07
CA SER A 834 32.10 2.72 -8.26
C SER A 834 31.69 2.87 -6.80
N ALA A 835 32.58 2.44 -5.90
CA ALA A 835 32.38 2.52 -4.46
C ALA A 835 33.70 2.51 -3.68
N ARG A 836 33.61 2.83 -2.38
CA ARG A 836 34.65 2.68 -1.34
C ARG A 836 34.83 1.21 -0.95
N TYR A 837 35.24 0.38 -1.91
CA TYR A 837 35.38 -1.07 -1.71
C TYR A 837 36.60 -1.45 -0.86
N ARG A 838 36.42 -2.44 0.01
CA ARG A 838 37.49 -3.38 0.37
C ARG A 838 37.42 -4.61 -0.53
N VAL A 839 38.55 -5.28 -0.72
CA VAL A 839 38.68 -6.40 -1.68
C VAL A 839 39.27 -7.62 -1.00
N VAL A 840 38.53 -8.72 -0.96
CA VAL A 840 39.10 -10.06 -0.73
C VAL A 840 39.53 -10.62 -2.07
N ARG A 841 40.76 -11.13 -2.15
CA ARG A 841 41.30 -11.80 -3.35
C ARG A 841 41.67 -13.25 -3.03
N ASP A 842 41.48 -14.12 -4.00
CA ASP A 842 41.81 -15.55 -3.97
C ASP A 842 42.05 -16.02 -5.42
N LYS A 843 42.51 -17.24 -5.62
CA LYS A 843 42.67 -17.85 -6.95
C LYS A 843 41.97 -19.20 -7.04
N TRP A 844 41.54 -19.56 -8.24
CA TRP A 844 41.10 -20.90 -8.61
C TRP A 844 41.74 -21.25 -9.95
N ASN A 845 42.66 -22.21 -9.96
CA ASN A 845 43.55 -22.48 -11.10
C ASN A 845 44.25 -21.18 -11.56
N ASP A 846 44.08 -20.79 -12.84
CA ASP A 846 44.60 -19.56 -13.43
C ASP A 846 43.64 -18.35 -13.33
N VAL A 847 42.47 -18.51 -12.67
CA VAL A 847 41.43 -17.49 -12.55
C VAL A 847 41.58 -16.69 -11.24
N ASP A 848 41.72 -15.37 -11.35
CA ASP A 848 41.75 -14.40 -10.25
C ASP A 848 40.35 -14.08 -9.73
N LEU A 849 40.08 -14.46 -8.49
CA LEU A 849 38.80 -14.25 -7.81
C LEU A 849 38.84 -12.99 -6.95
N GLY A 850 37.80 -12.15 -7.05
CA GLY A 850 37.66 -10.95 -6.24
C GLY A 850 36.28 -10.81 -5.62
N ILE A 851 36.20 -10.39 -4.35
CA ILE A 851 34.96 -9.93 -3.74
C ILE A 851 35.18 -8.50 -3.25
N TYR A 852 34.45 -7.57 -3.87
CA TYR A 852 34.47 -6.14 -3.64
C TYR A 852 33.25 -5.78 -2.79
N TYR A 853 33.49 -5.42 -1.52
CA TYR A 853 32.46 -5.33 -0.49
C TYR A 853 32.61 -4.05 0.35
N HIS A 854 31.54 -3.66 1.03
CA HIS A 854 31.52 -2.52 1.94
C HIS A 854 32.15 -2.87 3.31
N PRO A 855 33.04 -2.03 3.87
CA PRO A 855 33.53 -2.23 5.24
C PRO A 855 32.37 -2.36 6.24
N GLY A 856 32.33 -3.44 7.02
CA GLY A 856 31.20 -3.81 7.87
C GLY A 856 30.34 -4.96 7.33
N HIS A 857 30.49 -5.35 6.06
CA HIS A 857 29.73 -6.46 5.44
C HIS A 857 30.54 -7.77 5.32
N GLU A 858 31.45 -8.03 6.27
CA GLU A 858 32.36 -9.19 6.25
C GLU A 858 31.68 -10.57 6.36
N TYR A 859 30.38 -10.61 6.67
CA TYR A 859 29.68 -11.75 7.24
C TYR A 859 29.80 -13.09 6.48
N ASN A 860 29.92 -13.05 5.16
CA ASN A 860 29.87 -14.25 4.30
C ASN A 860 30.99 -14.36 3.25
N LEU A 861 31.99 -13.48 3.29
CA LEU A 861 32.99 -13.38 2.21
C LEU A 861 33.68 -14.71 1.90
N SER A 862 34.00 -15.51 2.93
CA SER A 862 34.57 -16.86 2.77
C SER A 862 33.62 -17.86 2.12
N LYS A 863 32.32 -17.81 2.44
CA LYS A 863 31.30 -18.69 1.84
C LYS A 863 30.94 -18.29 0.41
N MET A 864 30.96 -16.99 0.12
CA MET A 864 30.81 -16.48 -1.24
C MET A 864 32.01 -16.86 -2.10
N MET A 865 33.24 -16.81 -1.55
CA MET A 865 34.44 -17.27 -2.23
C MET A 865 34.44 -18.79 -2.46
N GLN A 866 34.01 -19.58 -1.48
CA GLN A 866 33.86 -21.04 -1.65
C GLN A 866 32.79 -21.36 -2.69
N GLY A 867 31.61 -20.74 -2.62
CA GLY A 867 30.54 -20.94 -3.61
C GLY A 867 30.96 -20.55 -5.04
N LEU A 868 31.84 -19.55 -5.17
CA LEU A 868 32.45 -19.17 -6.45
C LEU A 868 33.41 -20.25 -6.96
N LYS A 869 34.26 -20.83 -6.09
CA LYS A 869 35.13 -21.97 -6.41
C LYS A 869 34.35 -23.24 -6.76
N ASP A 870 33.28 -23.53 -6.03
CA ASP A 870 32.40 -24.68 -6.25
C ASP A 870 31.65 -24.53 -7.58
N ALA A 871 31.12 -23.34 -7.87
CA ALA A 871 30.45 -23.03 -9.13
C ALA A 871 31.41 -23.10 -10.33
N LEU A 872 32.61 -22.53 -10.23
CA LEU A 872 33.64 -22.66 -11.28
C LEU A 872 34.02 -24.12 -11.52
N THR A 873 34.21 -24.91 -10.45
CA THR A 873 34.53 -26.34 -10.53
C THR A 873 33.41 -27.14 -11.19
N TYR A 874 32.16 -26.92 -10.76
CA TYR A 874 30.99 -27.61 -11.31
C TYR A 874 30.74 -27.22 -12.77
N CYS A 875 30.75 -25.93 -13.10
CA CYS A 875 30.46 -25.46 -14.46
C CYS A 875 31.57 -25.81 -15.45
N THR A 876 32.84 -25.78 -15.02
CA THR A 876 33.98 -26.24 -15.83
C THR A 876 33.87 -27.74 -16.14
N LYS A 877 33.41 -28.55 -15.18
CA LYS A 877 33.23 -30.00 -15.37
C LYS A 877 32.02 -30.36 -16.23
N ASN A 878 30.91 -29.63 -16.13
CA ASN A 878 29.61 -30.05 -16.71
C ASN A 878 29.14 -29.23 -17.92
N PHE A 879 29.71 -28.06 -18.20
CA PHE A 879 29.30 -27.19 -19.32
C PHE A 879 30.45 -26.79 -20.24
N SER A 880 31.43 -26.04 -19.73
CA SER A 880 32.52 -25.46 -20.51
C SER A 880 33.61 -24.91 -19.60
N PRO A 881 34.91 -24.99 -19.97
CA PRO A 881 35.97 -24.24 -19.31
C PRO A 881 35.65 -22.74 -19.20
N TYR A 882 35.96 -22.15 -18.05
CA TYR A 882 35.75 -20.72 -17.83
C TYR A 882 36.69 -19.88 -18.72
N GLN A 883 36.14 -18.84 -19.36
CA GLN A 883 36.82 -18.17 -20.50
C GLN A 883 37.62 -16.91 -20.13
N ASN A 884 37.35 -16.30 -18.97
CA ASN A 884 38.04 -15.07 -18.52
C ASN A 884 39.09 -15.41 -17.46
N LYS A 885 40.18 -14.62 -17.37
CA LYS A 885 41.18 -14.81 -16.29
C LYS A 885 40.73 -14.27 -14.92
N THR A 886 39.52 -13.73 -14.80
CA THR A 886 39.03 -13.18 -13.53
C THR A 886 37.53 -13.35 -13.40
N ILE A 887 37.03 -13.40 -12.16
CA ILE A 887 35.63 -13.22 -11.84
C ILE A 887 35.49 -12.46 -10.51
N ARG A 888 34.61 -11.46 -10.49
CA ARG A 888 34.46 -10.51 -9.39
C ARG A 888 33.01 -10.48 -8.90
N ILE A 889 32.78 -10.50 -7.59
CA ILE A 889 31.48 -10.16 -6.99
C ILE A 889 31.56 -8.72 -6.49
N LEU A 890 30.59 -7.88 -6.87
CA LEU A 890 30.60 -6.43 -6.61
C LEU A 890 29.38 -6.03 -5.77
N GLU A 891 29.57 -5.48 -4.57
CA GLU A 891 28.44 -5.01 -3.75
C GLU A 891 27.87 -3.66 -4.25
N PHE A 892 26.55 -3.49 -4.28
CA PHE A 892 25.91 -2.21 -4.60
C PHE A 892 24.71 -1.88 -3.69
N PRO A 893 24.29 -0.60 -3.55
CA PRO A 893 23.28 -0.19 -2.58
C PRO A 893 21.88 -0.79 -2.79
N ARG A 894 21.10 -0.89 -1.72
CA ARG A 894 19.74 -1.45 -1.68
C ARG A 894 18.66 -0.64 -2.43
N TYR A 895 19.06 0.35 -3.23
CA TYR A 895 18.17 1.07 -4.16
C TYR A 895 17.62 0.15 -5.27
N SER A 896 18.23 -1.02 -5.47
CA SER A 896 17.64 -2.14 -6.19
C SER A 896 18.02 -3.46 -5.51
N SER A 897 17.18 -4.48 -5.66
CA SER A 897 17.31 -5.76 -4.94
C SER A 897 17.43 -6.92 -5.92
N PHE A 898 18.60 -7.05 -6.55
CA PHE A 898 18.92 -8.16 -7.47
C PHE A 898 20.39 -8.60 -7.33
N ALA A 899 20.72 -9.68 -8.02
CA ALA A 899 22.08 -10.05 -8.37
C ALA A 899 22.10 -10.45 -9.86
N GLN A 900 23.13 -10.05 -10.61
CA GLN A 900 23.16 -10.21 -12.07
C GLN A 900 24.59 -10.47 -12.56
N SER A 901 24.78 -11.34 -13.54
CA SER A 901 26.12 -11.73 -14.02
C SER A 901 26.46 -11.02 -15.33
N PHE A 902 27.27 -9.97 -15.26
CA PHE A 902 27.94 -9.38 -16.42
C PHE A 902 29.26 -10.13 -16.70
N LEU A 903 29.98 -9.80 -17.78
CA LEU A 903 31.23 -10.49 -18.12
C LEU A 903 32.29 -10.31 -17.03
N ALA A 904 32.68 -11.40 -16.37
CA ALA A 904 33.66 -11.43 -15.28
C ALA A 904 33.33 -10.56 -14.04
N SER A 905 32.13 -9.99 -13.96
CA SER A 905 31.70 -9.08 -12.89
C SER A 905 30.23 -9.35 -12.53
N VAL A 906 29.96 -9.62 -11.26
CA VAL A 906 28.65 -10.04 -10.75
C VAL A 906 28.20 -9.08 -9.64
N PRO A 907 27.52 -7.98 -9.98
CA PRO A 907 26.86 -7.10 -9.03
C PRO A 907 25.83 -7.85 -8.17
N TYR A 908 25.91 -7.64 -6.87
CA TYR A 908 25.01 -8.14 -5.83
C TYR A 908 24.57 -6.95 -4.96
N SER A 909 23.27 -6.78 -4.76
CA SER A 909 22.76 -5.76 -3.84
C SER A 909 23.18 -6.08 -2.39
N GLU A 910 23.53 -5.07 -1.60
CA GLU A 910 23.76 -5.18 -0.14
C GLU A 910 22.54 -5.82 0.56
N SER A 911 21.33 -5.71 -0.02
CA SER A 911 20.13 -6.35 0.51
C SER A 911 20.16 -7.88 0.40
N ILE A 912 20.97 -8.48 -0.48
CA ILE A 912 20.97 -9.91 -0.83
C ILE A 912 22.34 -10.56 -0.58
N GLY A 913 22.35 -11.77 0.00
CA GLY A 913 23.53 -12.65 -0.01
C GLY A 913 24.62 -12.29 1.00
N PHE A 914 25.22 -11.10 0.90
CA PHE A 914 26.25 -10.60 1.82
C PHE A 914 25.82 -10.73 3.29
N ARG A 915 24.55 -10.46 3.58
CA ARG A 915 23.94 -10.48 4.92
C ARG A 915 23.25 -11.82 5.28
N SER A 916 23.39 -12.90 4.50
CA SER A 916 22.69 -14.18 4.72
C SER A 916 23.41 -15.12 5.70
N ARG A 917 22.78 -15.55 6.79
CA ARG A 917 23.30 -16.48 7.81
C ARG A 917 23.32 -17.94 7.34
N LEU A 918 24.18 -18.23 6.35
CA LEU A 918 24.42 -19.55 5.77
C LEU A 918 25.00 -20.60 6.74
N SER A 919 25.13 -20.30 8.04
CA SER A 919 25.51 -21.26 9.11
C SER A 919 24.30 -21.90 9.81
N VAL A 920 23.09 -21.40 9.59
CA VAL A 920 21.87 -21.84 10.28
C VAL A 920 21.08 -22.90 9.48
N LEU A 921 21.59 -23.30 8.31
CA LEU A 921 21.09 -24.43 7.50
C LEU A 921 21.34 -25.78 8.22
N ARG A 922 20.55 -26.05 9.27
CA ARG A 922 20.50 -27.34 9.97
C ARG A 922 19.97 -28.44 9.05
N HIS A 923 20.32 -29.70 9.36
CA HIS A 923 20.04 -30.90 8.57
C HIS A 923 18.55 -31.29 8.36
N GLY A 924 17.58 -30.39 8.58
CA GLY A 924 16.16 -30.65 8.33
C GLY A 924 15.80 -30.63 6.84
N SER A 925 16.39 -29.72 6.06
CA SER A 925 16.14 -29.59 4.62
C SER A 925 16.85 -30.66 3.78
N ARG A 926 16.45 -31.93 3.95
CA ARG A 926 16.59 -32.95 2.91
C ARG A 926 15.61 -32.69 1.77
N SER A 927 15.75 -31.55 1.10
CA SER A 927 15.54 -31.53 -0.35
C SER A 927 16.48 -32.58 -0.93
N GLY A 928 15.96 -33.51 -1.72
CA GLY A 928 16.81 -34.47 -2.44
C GLY A 928 17.86 -33.74 -3.29
N PRO A 929 18.95 -34.41 -3.69
CA PRO A 929 19.90 -33.81 -4.62
C PRO A 929 19.13 -33.30 -5.85
N PRO A 930 19.45 -32.10 -6.38
CA PRO A 930 18.73 -31.55 -7.51
C PRO A 930 18.78 -32.56 -8.65
N VAL A 931 17.60 -32.98 -9.14
CA VAL A 931 17.51 -33.91 -10.25
C VAL A 931 17.85 -33.13 -11.52
N VAL A 932 19.15 -33.02 -11.79
CA VAL A 932 19.71 -32.58 -13.06
C VAL A 932 19.43 -33.67 -14.09
N GLY A 933 18.17 -33.74 -14.52
CA GLY A 933 17.77 -34.58 -15.64
C GLY A 933 18.50 -34.10 -16.90
N PRO A 934 19.07 -35.02 -17.71
CA PRO A 934 19.73 -34.63 -18.94
C PRO A 934 18.73 -33.95 -19.91
N PRO A 935 19.16 -32.93 -20.66
CA PRO A 935 18.28 -32.28 -21.64
C PRO A 935 17.95 -33.25 -22.77
N GLY A 936 16.68 -33.70 -22.87
CA GLY A 936 16.21 -34.47 -24.03
C GLY A 936 15.17 -35.58 -23.81
N SER A 937 14.64 -35.82 -22.59
CA SER A 937 13.78 -37.00 -22.34
C SER A 937 12.47 -36.76 -21.56
N TRP A 938 11.62 -35.84 -22.04
CA TRP A 938 10.22 -35.73 -21.59
C TRP A 938 9.24 -36.37 -22.59
N GLY A 939 9.25 -37.71 -22.64
CA GLY A 939 8.36 -38.48 -23.52
C GLY A 939 8.18 -39.93 -23.08
N GLY A 940 7.23 -40.20 -22.17
CA GLY A 940 6.77 -41.58 -21.90
C GLY A 940 6.49 -41.94 -20.44
N ARG A 941 5.21 -41.94 -20.06
CA ARG A 941 4.55 -42.83 -19.07
C ARG A 941 5.42 -43.39 -17.92
N ALA A 942 5.59 -42.62 -16.84
CA ALA A 942 5.90 -43.21 -15.54
C ALA A 942 4.67 -43.97 -15.00
N ARG A 943 4.82 -45.25 -14.60
CA ARG A 943 3.75 -46.05 -13.99
C ARG A 943 3.80 -45.89 -12.46
N LEU A 944 2.65 -45.86 -11.78
CA LEU A 944 2.64 -45.93 -10.32
C LEU A 944 3.04 -47.34 -9.85
N CYS A 945 4.01 -47.39 -8.93
CA CYS A 945 4.31 -48.58 -8.14
C CYS A 945 4.03 -48.29 -6.65
N HIS A 946 2.80 -48.57 -6.21
CA HIS A 946 2.50 -48.65 -4.78
C HIS A 946 3.00 -49.98 -4.20
N ARG A 947 3.51 -49.95 -2.95
CA ARG A 947 3.61 -51.15 -2.09
C ARG A 947 2.62 -51.05 -0.93
N PHE A 948 2.08 -52.21 -0.53
CA PHE A 948 0.89 -52.35 0.29
C PHE A 948 1.14 -52.44 1.81
N ARG A 949 0.17 -51.89 2.56
CA ARG A 949 -0.53 -52.43 3.76
C ARG A 949 -1.66 -51.40 4.05
N VAL A 950 -2.88 -51.75 4.48
CA VAL A 950 -3.40 -52.84 5.32
C VAL A 950 -4.68 -53.46 4.70
N ALA A 951 -5.15 -54.61 5.20
CA ALA A 951 -6.38 -55.31 4.80
C ALA A 951 -7.68 -54.68 5.39
N GLY A 952 -8.90 -54.97 4.89
CA GLY A 952 -9.30 -55.78 3.73
C GLY A 952 -10.80 -56.15 3.72
N ARG A 953 -11.20 -57.05 2.81
CA ARG A 953 -12.54 -57.67 2.62
C ARG A 953 -13.75 -56.76 2.31
N VAL A 954 -14.14 -56.73 1.03
CA VAL A 954 -15.52 -56.99 0.55
C VAL A 954 -15.40 -57.88 -0.71
N HIS A 955 -16.39 -58.73 -1.01
CA HIS A 955 -16.39 -59.64 -2.18
C HIS A 955 -17.21 -59.10 -3.36
N GLY A 956 -16.73 -59.41 -4.58
CA GLY A 956 -17.55 -59.73 -5.76
C GLY A 956 -18.03 -58.56 -6.64
N THR A 957 -18.18 -58.73 -7.95
CA THR A 957 -17.77 -59.82 -8.87
C THR A 957 -17.65 -59.24 -10.29
N ASP A 958 -16.63 -59.70 -11.02
CA ASP A 958 -16.45 -59.92 -12.48
C ASP A 958 -17.21 -59.05 -13.52
N GLY A 959 -16.49 -58.58 -14.55
CA GLY A 959 -17.08 -57.82 -15.67
C GLY A 959 -16.07 -57.10 -16.58
N ASP A 960 -15.30 -57.85 -17.36
CA ASP A 960 -14.51 -57.35 -18.50
C ASP A 960 -15.46 -57.03 -19.71
N GLU A 961 -15.06 -56.42 -20.84
CA GLU A 961 -13.75 -55.98 -21.34
C GLU A 961 -13.93 -54.78 -22.34
N GLU A 962 -12.81 -54.28 -22.88
CA GLU A 962 -12.68 -53.34 -24.03
C GLU A 962 -13.26 -51.90 -23.89
N GLY A 963 -12.69 -50.84 -24.47
CA GLY A 963 -11.41 -50.72 -25.20
C GLY A 963 -11.56 -50.08 -26.59
N ILE A 964 -10.94 -48.92 -26.83
CA ILE A 964 -10.49 -48.40 -28.16
C ILE A 964 -9.84 -47.01 -27.99
N ARG A 965 -8.90 -46.64 -28.88
CA ARG A 965 -8.35 -45.27 -29.02
C ARG A 965 -8.94 -44.60 -30.27
N PRO A 966 -8.80 -43.27 -30.41
CA PRO A 966 -8.07 -42.83 -31.60
C PRO A 966 -7.09 -41.69 -31.33
N GLY A 967 -6.30 -41.35 -32.35
CA GLY A 967 -5.44 -40.17 -32.35
C GLY A 967 -5.33 -39.54 -33.74
N ALA A 968 -5.57 -38.22 -33.75
CA ALA A 968 -4.87 -37.20 -34.53
C ALA A 968 -5.00 -37.08 -36.08
N HIS A 969 -5.03 -35.78 -36.45
CA HIS A 969 -4.46 -35.13 -37.64
C HIS A 969 -5.23 -34.89 -38.95
N ALA A 970 -4.90 -33.69 -39.46
CA ALA A 970 -4.98 -33.18 -40.82
C ALA A 970 -6.33 -32.66 -41.33
N ALA A 971 -6.22 -31.69 -42.24
CA ALA A 971 -7.30 -30.93 -42.85
C ALA A 971 -7.15 -30.94 -44.37
N LEU A 972 -8.23 -30.68 -45.11
CA LEU A 972 -8.19 -30.08 -46.44
C LEU A 972 -9.55 -29.47 -46.81
N SER A 973 -9.61 -28.81 -47.98
CA SER A 973 -10.64 -27.85 -48.37
C SER A 973 -11.69 -28.39 -49.36
N GLN A 974 -12.87 -27.74 -49.35
CA GLN A 974 -13.87 -27.55 -50.42
C GLN A 974 -13.99 -28.56 -51.59
N VAL A 975 -15.23 -28.96 -51.96
CA VAL A 975 -15.90 -28.61 -53.26
C VAL A 975 -17.24 -29.36 -53.50
N ARG A 976 -18.32 -28.59 -53.71
CA ARG A 976 -19.54 -28.76 -54.57
C ARG A 976 -20.48 -30.01 -54.57
N VAL A 977 -21.78 -29.69 -54.33
CA VAL A 977 -22.98 -29.86 -55.25
C VAL A 977 -23.86 -31.14 -55.24
N SER A 978 -25.16 -30.93 -55.60
CA SER A 978 -26.30 -31.88 -55.83
C SER A 978 -26.85 -32.59 -54.57
N SER A 979 -28.11 -32.40 -54.13
CA SER A 979 -29.45 -32.74 -54.70
C SER A 979 -29.78 -34.24 -54.58
N THR A 980 -31.02 -34.72 -54.36
CA THR A 980 -32.36 -34.19 -54.68
C THR A 980 -33.43 -34.69 -53.65
N ARG A 981 -34.68 -34.19 -53.68
CA ARG A 981 -35.81 -34.64 -52.84
C ARG A 981 -36.41 -36.00 -53.25
N TRP A 982 -36.81 -36.82 -52.25
CA TRP A 982 -38.08 -37.59 -52.12
C TRP A 982 -38.43 -37.63 -50.61
N THR A 983 -39.64 -37.61 -50.02
CA THR A 983 -41.09 -37.57 -50.39
C THR A 983 -41.88 -38.88 -50.55
N ASN A 984 -42.33 -39.49 -49.44
CA ASN A 984 -43.71 -40.02 -49.19
C ASN A 984 -43.83 -40.58 -47.73
N THR A 985 -44.76 -40.15 -46.86
CA THR A 985 -46.22 -40.50 -46.67
C THR A 985 -46.50 -41.94 -46.20
N SER A 986 -47.39 -42.23 -45.24
CA SER A 986 -48.22 -41.39 -44.32
C SER A 986 -48.50 -42.18 -42.99
N THR A 987 -49.64 -42.26 -42.25
CA THR A 987 -51.07 -41.87 -42.39
C THR A 987 -51.81 -41.94 -41.03
N ALA A 988 -52.87 -41.11 -40.83
CA ALA A 988 -54.04 -41.30 -39.93
C ALA A 988 -53.86 -41.35 -38.37
N ALA A 989 -54.82 -40.91 -37.52
CA ALA A 989 -56.01 -40.08 -37.71
C ALA A 989 -56.62 -39.48 -36.40
N ALA A 990 -57.24 -38.28 -36.53
CA ALA A 990 -58.37 -37.73 -35.74
C ALA A 990 -58.18 -37.43 -34.21
N THR A 991 -58.96 -36.57 -33.50
CA THR A 991 -60.34 -36.06 -33.75
C THR A 991 -60.70 -34.72 -33.05
N LYS A 992 -61.22 -33.70 -33.79
CA LYS A 992 -62.15 -32.57 -33.40
C LYS A 992 -61.73 -31.59 -32.24
N ARG A 993 -62.13 -30.30 -32.13
CA ARG A 993 -63.07 -29.35 -32.84
C ARG A 993 -62.58 -27.89 -32.59
N ARG A 994 -62.47 -26.99 -33.61
CA ARG A 994 -63.33 -25.79 -33.95
C ARG A 994 -63.69 -24.82 -32.79
N ARG A 995 -63.71 -23.47 -32.90
CA ARG A 995 -63.72 -22.44 -33.99
C ARG A 995 -62.88 -21.19 -33.53
N ARG A 996 -62.67 -20.02 -34.19
CA ARG A 996 -62.85 -19.42 -35.56
C ARG A 996 -61.87 -18.20 -35.74
N CYS A 997 -62.09 -17.35 -36.74
CA CYS A 997 -61.42 -16.06 -37.08
C CYS A 997 -62.52 -15.00 -37.42
N PRO A 998 -62.25 -13.76 -37.93
CA PRO A 998 -61.36 -12.65 -37.50
C PRO A 998 -62.02 -11.22 -37.62
N TRP A 999 -61.19 -10.15 -37.66
CA TRP A 999 -61.39 -8.83 -38.32
C TRP A 999 -62.18 -7.67 -37.65
N SER A 1000 -61.67 -6.45 -37.93
CA SER A 1000 -62.31 -5.10 -37.95
C SER A 1000 -62.89 -4.43 -36.69
N ALA A 1001 -62.72 -3.09 -36.65
CA ALA A 1001 -63.31 -2.12 -35.71
C ALA A 1001 -64.70 -1.61 -36.22
N PRO A 1002 -65.47 -0.66 -35.60
CA PRO A 1002 -65.01 0.51 -34.82
C PRO A 1002 -65.92 1.04 -33.66
N LYS A 1003 -65.52 2.21 -33.12
CA LYS A 1003 -66.33 3.25 -32.42
C LYS A 1003 -66.88 2.99 -30.99
N ALA A 1004 -66.19 3.60 -30.01
CA ALA A 1004 -66.59 4.85 -29.32
C ALA A 1004 -66.81 4.83 -27.79
N ARG A 1005 -66.28 5.89 -27.14
CA ARG A 1005 -66.43 6.31 -25.71
C ARG A 1005 -65.79 5.33 -24.69
N THR A 1006 -65.06 5.76 -23.66
CA THR A 1006 -64.84 7.11 -23.08
C THR A 1006 -63.35 7.50 -22.90
N THR A 1007 -63.14 8.81 -23.02
CA THR A 1007 -62.13 9.69 -22.37
C THR A 1007 -61.51 9.25 -21.03
N PHE A 1008 -60.33 9.73 -20.60
CA PHE A 1008 -59.47 10.81 -21.14
C PHE A 1008 -57.96 10.53 -20.97
N THR A 1009 -57.17 11.08 -21.89
CA THR A 1009 -55.71 11.13 -22.02
C THR A 1009 -54.98 11.91 -20.90
N THR A 1010 -53.86 11.37 -20.36
CA THR A 1010 -52.47 11.94 -20.29
C THR A 1010 -52.22 13.42 -19.81
N ILE A 1011 -51.04 14.00 -19.50
CA ILE A 1011 -49.59 13.67 -19.53
C ILE A 1011 -48.79 14.75 -18.71
N ARG A 1012 -47.46 14.57 -18.48
CA ARG A 1012 -46.42 15.60 -18.13
C ARG A 1012 -46.48 16.41 -16.81
N ALA A 1013 -45.39 16.25 -16.04
CA ALA A 1013 -44.43 17.29 -15.59
C ALA A 1013 -44.82 18.40 -14.56
N ALA A 1014 -43.76 19.00 -13.97
CA ALA A 1014 -43.73 19.99 -12.87
C ALA A 1014 -44.30 19.47 -11.51
N TRP A 1015 -43.66 19.65 -10.35
CA TRP A 1015 -42.44 20.39 -9.99
C TRP A 1015 -42.49 21.93 -10.05
N CYS A 1016 -43.61 22.55 -9.62
CA CYS A 1016 -43.53 23.79 -8.81
C CYS A 1016 -44.78 24.12 -7.97
N SER A 1017 -44.58 24.27 -6.65
CA SER A 1017 -45.32 25.18 -5.73
C SER A 1017 -46.77 24.89 -5.24
N MET A 1018 -47.07 25.52 -4.08
CA MET A 1018 -48.36 25.95 -3.48
C MET A 1018 -49.43 24.97 -2.93
N ARG A 1019 -49.26 24.66 -1.62
CA ARG A 1019 -50.15 25.02 -0.48
C ARG A 1019 -51.70 24.81 -0.53
N CYS A 1020 -52.13 23.89 0.36
CA CYS A 1020 -53.11 24.07 1.47
C CYS A 1020 -54.58 24.51 1.24
N ARG A 1021 -55.53 23.63 1.65
CA ARG A 1021 -56.80 23.81 2.46
C ARG A 1021 -57.70 22.56 2.22
N ILE A 1022 -58.71 22.12 3.00
CA ILE A 1022 -59.48 22.54 4.21
C ILE A 1022 -60.16 21.24 4.76
N ILE A 1023 -60.60 20.98 6.01
CA ILE A 1023 -60.46 21.56 7.37
C ILE A 1023 -60.97 20.53 8.45
N SER A 1024 -61.01 20.92 9.74
CA SER A 1024 -61.66 20.26 10.92
C SER A 1024 -60.93 19.09 11.60
N ALA A 1025 -60.91 18.93 12.93
CA ALA A 1025 -61.09 19.83 14.11
C ALA A 1025 -60.40 19.15 15.34
N ARG A 1026 -60.06 19.76 16.50
CA ARG A 1026 -60.56 20.93 17.26
C ARG A 1026 -59.41 21.61 18.08
N ARG A 1027 -59.56 22.94 18.31
CA ARG A 1027 -59.36 23.78 19.55
C ARG A 1027 -58.28 23.41 20.63
N THR A 1028 -57.66 24.32 21.40
CA THR A 1028 -57.98 25.75 21.76
C THR A 1028 -56.76 26.56 22.27
N SER A 1029 -56.80 27.91 22.14
CA SER A 1029 -56.15 28.98 22.99
C SER A 1029 -54.61 29.01 23.22
N THR A 1030 -53.89 30.14 23.31
CA THR A 1030 -54.17 31.61 23.20
C THR A 1030 -52.87 32.39 22.84
N ALA A 1031 -52.97 33.70 22.47
CA ALA A 1031 -51.84 34.62 22.20
C ALA A 1031 -52.16 36.06 22.72
N PRO A 1032 -51.17 36.99 22.86
CA PRO A 1032 -50.79 37.96 21.81
C PRO A 1032 -49.25 38.14 21.65
N CYS A 1033 -48.62 38.66 20.56
CA CYS A 1033 -48.73 39.95 19.80
C CYS A 1033 -48.15 41.19 20.55
N ALA A 1034 -47.45 42.18 19.94
CA ALA A 1034 -47.14 42.47 18.52
C ALA A 1034 -45.97 43.48 18.31
N ARG A 1035 -45.65 43.80 17.03
CA ARG A 1035 -44.77 44.89 16.49
C ARG A 1035 -43.25 44.63 16.63
N MET A 1036 -42.35 45.22 15.81
CA MET A 1036 -42.48 46.38 14.90
C MET A 1036 -41.71 46.20 13.56
N TRP A 1037 -42.25 46.73 12.45
CA TRP A 1037 -41.56 46.82 11.14
C TRP A 1037 -42.02 48.07 10.37
N ARG A 1038 -41.18 49.11 10.25
CA ARG A 1038 -41.26 50.22 9.25
C ARG A 1038 -40.23 51.33 9.52
N ARG A 1039 -39.26 51.48 8.60
CA ARG A 1039 -38.72 52.74 8.01
C ARG A 1039 -37.29 52.51 7.52
N TRP A 1040 -37.09 52.48 6.20
CA TRP A 1040 -36.39 53.55 5.47
C TRP A 1040 -36.48 53.28 3.94
N ARG A 1041 -36.74 54.33 3.17
CA ARG A 1041 -36.55 54.39 1.70
C ARG A 1041 -35.77 55.69 1.46
N GLY A 1042 -34.67 55.63 0.71
CA GLY A 1042 -33.81 56.79 0.45
C GLY A 1042 -33.03 56.64 -0.85
N ARG A 1043 -33.32 57.58 -1.77
CA ARG A 1043 -32.62 57.96 -3.02
C ARG A 1043 -31.08 57.99 -2.91
N SER A 1044 -30.26 57.98 -3.97
CA SER A 1044 -30.41 57.64 -5.42
C SER A 1044 -29.09 57.96 -6.16
N ARG A 1045 -28.72 57.25 -7.24
CA ARG A 1045 -28.20 57.77 -8.55
C ARG A 1045 -27.37 56.74 -9.34
N LEU A 1046 -27.69 56.67 -10.65
CA LEU A 1046 -26.81 56.44 -11.81
C LEU A 1046 -26.10 55.07 -12.02
N THR A 1047 -25.73 54.88 -13.30
CA THR A 1047 -25.39 53.64 -14.06
C THR A 1047 -24.37 54.01 -15.17
N PRO A 1048 -23.90 53.13 -16.07
CA PRO A 1048 -23.53 51.69 -16.01
C PRO A 1048 -22.18 51.35 -16.72
N GLN A 1049 -21.71 50.08 -16.64
CA GLN A 1049 -21.05 49.29 -17.73
C GLN A 1049 -20.88 47.83 -17.21
N ARG A 1050 -21.31 46.74 -17.90
CA ARG A 1050 -20.82 46.09 -19.15
C ARG A 1050 -19.30 45.76 -19.09
N LYS A 1051 -18.82 44.50 -19.21
CA LYS A 1051 -19.19 43.42 -20.15
C LYS A 1051 -19.00 41.99 -19.60
N ASN A 1052 -19.70 41.05 -20.26
CA ASN A 1052 -19.43 39.63 -20.57
C ASN A 1052 -18.27 38.88 -19.88
N TRP A 1053 -18.58 37.68 -19.35
CA TRP A 1053 -17.84 36.42 -19.62
C TRP A 1053 -18.78 35.22 -19.44
N ARG A 1054 -19.34 34.69 -20.54
CA ARG A 1054 -20.17 33.46 -20.52
C ARG A 1054 -20.33 32.84 -21.92
N GLN A 1055 -19.33 32.10 -22.41
CA GLN A 1055 -19.47 31.10 -23.48
C GLN A 1055 -18.17 30.30 -23.63
N ASN A 1056 -18.26 28.98 -23.47
CA ASN A 1056 -17.56 27.91 -24.21
C ASN A 1056 -17.56 26.59 -23.39
N CYS A 1057 -18.68 25.86 -23.46
CA CYS A 1057 -18.76 24.45 -23.11
C CYS A 1057 -19.15 23.66 -24.37
N ALA A 1058 -18.20 23.52 -25.30
CA ALA A 1058 -18.37 22.78 -26.56
C ALA A 1058 -17.01 22.49 -27.23
N ARG A 1059 -16.12 21.79 -26.53
CA ARG A 1059 -14.94 21.07 -27.05
C ARG A 1059 -14.47 20.07 -26.01
#